data_AF-A0A428PNJ7-F1
#
_entry.id   AF-A0A428PNJ7-F1
#
_cell.length_a   1.000
_cell.length_b   1.000
_cell.length_c   1.000
_cell.angle_alpha   90.00
_cell.angle_beta   90.00
_cell.angle_gamma   90.00
#
_symmetry.space_group_name_H-M   'P 1'
#
loop_
_entity.id
_entity.type
_entity.pdbx_description
1 polymer ?
#
loop_
_entity_poly.entity_id
_entity_poly.type
_entity_poly.pdbx_seq_one_letter_code
_entity_poly.pdbx_strand_id
1 'polypeptide(L)'
;MTSQAAVTSNGEAAFRRYLPSPDKYPLSGIDQNDVYSFSEAAVVDPRVSHLFQEWADSLKKPFYGVTADGVKIEDLYPLQDEGAPTREATIAGNRVIDALTPDEKLRALHDLNSEDWRKWCNTEIIAYDIGLRLEALEQPKIDLVWALVKASLDERGFTKVRDATKMNKFLGSLAGNSTILNENSYFFMLFGRPSQKEPWGFSLSGHHLCLHVFFIGDQMAICPVFIGSEPNVIDQGSDKGVELFRSEATLALKLMQSLTQEQQHKAQKSPLIHDPDRANWNIVDQRHLGGTGKDNRVIPFEGQVASDLTPENQDLLVSVVEAFNQLLPRGPLAHYLQLVRQHLSETYFTWTGGFGNEDAFYFRIQSPVVLVELDHHSGIYLTNQTPDKYHIHAIQRLPNGGDYGQELIRKWKQKHAGKRTTRRMEYIRPLDDEATVDTGFPKYRAQILSTLESGIILASHIGEGGCGPGLHYHHSDQMYYLASGTMTVRLGERVHNVTTGSLVFIPAGLPHCNWNDGPGSETHLEMIIPSPHRLKQLAYMIDKPEDVPAEWQTSSKGYVRRVDPSYMTEPLPGFKTLALADQSSGSENAVVMYAEVAPGTGGPGTHIHEFDQYYFVLEGKMTVEVALQKHVVTPNKLVVIPAGVPHRQYNQSDVVEKHIVINTPAPELGRCWDYGLTVAPNGDNHYGNHNAAREVADGALLAG
;
A
#
# COMPACT_ATOMS: atom_id res chain seq x y z
N MET A 1 -15.21 -6.45 43.46
CA MET A 1 -14.15 -6.30 42.44
C MET A 1 -14.25 -4.87 41.95
N THR A 2 -13.31 -4.01 42.36
CA THR A 2 -13.30 -2.56 42.13
C THR A 2 -12.63 -2.24 40.78
N SER A 3 -13.14 -1.26 40.04
CA SER A 3 -12.58 -0.77 38.77
C SER A 3 -11.11 -0.32 38.93
N GLN A 4 -10.29 -0.41 37.87
CA GLN A 4 -8.98 0.26 37.83
C GLN A 4 -9.10 1.78 37.66
N ALA A 5 -10.29 2.32 37.38
CA ALA A 5 -10.48 3.75 37.38
C ALA A 5 -10.10 4.27 38.77
N ALA A 6 -9.04 5.06 38.85
CA ALA A 6 -8.80 5.88 40.02
C ALA A 6 -10.04 6.77 40.17
N VAL A 7 -10.89 6.46 41.15
CA VAL A 7 -12.07 7.26 41.44
C VAL A 7 -11.66 8.30 42.48
N THR A 8 -12.00 9.56 42.26
CA THR A 8 -11.75 10.61 43.27
C THR A 8 -12.56 10.32 44.54
N SER A 9 -12.26 11.01 45.64
CA SER A 9 -13.03 10.91 46.89
C SER A 9 -14.54 11.18 46.71
N ASN A 10 -14.93 11.80 45.59
CA ASN A 10 -16.29 12.21 45.27
C ASN A 10 -17.00 11.25 44.29
N GLY A 11 -16.37 10.15 43.86
CA GLY A 11 -17.00 9.17 42.97
C GLY A 11 -16.80 9.43 41.47
N GLU A 12 -16.02 10.46 41.09
CA GLU A 12 -15.75 10.81 39.68
C GLU A 12 -14.47 10.13 39.15
N ALA A 13 -14.41 9.87 37.84
CA ALA A 13 -13.21 9.32 37.22
C ALA A 13 -12.03 10.31 37.28
N ALA A 14 -10.85 9.85 37.70
CA ALA A 14 -9.68 10.70 37.96
C ALA A 14 -9.23 11.56 36.77
N PHE A 15 -9.43 11.09 35.54
CA PHE A 15 -9.02 11.82 34.33
C PHE A 15 -9.75 13.17 34.17
N ARG A 16 -10.94 13.33 34.74
CA ARG A 16 -11.76 14.55 34.58
C ARG A 16 -11.08 15.82 35.08
N ARG A 17 -10.19 15.71 36.06
CA ARG A 17 -9.41 16.85 36.56
C ARG A 17 -8.41 17.40 35.53
N TYR A 18 -8.13 16.63 34.47
CA TYR A 18 -7.16 16.95 33.43
C TYR A 18 -7.84 17.32 32.09
N LEU A 19 -9.16 17.47 32.04
CA LEU A 19 -9.82 17.97 30.83
C LEU A 19 -9.32 19.39 30.49
N PRO A 20 -9.03 19.69 29.22
CA PRO A 20 -8.58 21.01 28.82
C PRO A 20 -9.67 22.05 29.06
N SER A 21 -9.27 23.30 29.34
CA SER A 21 -10.22 24.42 29.33
C SER A 21 -10.65 24.70 27.88
N PRO A 22 -11.91 25.13 27.62
CA PRO A 22 -12.41 25.34 26.26
C PRO A 22 -11.53 26.22 25.35
N ASP A 23 -10.76 27.14 25.93
CA ASP A 23 -9.90 28.10 25.19
C ASP A 23 -8.42 27.69 25.11
N LYS A 24 -8.05 26.50 25.62
CA LYS A 24 -6.65 26.02 25.68
C LYS A 24 -6.55 24.55 25.33
N TYR A 25 -6.62 24.26 24.05
CA TYR A 25 -6.28 22.94 23.54
C TYR A 25 -4.79 22.82 23.20
N PRO A 26 -4.19 21.65 23.44
CA PRO A 26 -2.75 21.44 23.29
C PRO A 26 -2.26 21.25 21.84
N LEU A 27 -3.17 21.04 20.88
CA LEU A 27 -2.84 20.81 19.47
C LEU A 27 -3.30 22.00 18.60
N SER A 28 -2.44 22.43 17.68
CA SER A 28 -2.77 23.45 16.66
C SER A 28 -3.80 22.91 15.67
N GLY A 29 -4.73 23.75 15.21
CA GLY A 29 -5.76 23.36 14.24
C GLY A 29 -6.95 22.61 14.82
N ILE A 30 -7.07 22.44 16.14
CA ILE A 30 -8.21 21.74 16.76
C ILE A 30 -9.57 22.43 16.50
N ASP A 31 -9.53 23.69 16.06
CA ASP A 31 -10.67 24.49 15.65
C ASP A 31 -11.17 24.15 14.23
N GLN A 32 -10.41 23.36 13.48
CA GLN A 32 -10.82 22.88 12.16
C GLN A 32 -11.93 21.84 12.28
N ASN A 33 -12.84 21.86 11.31
CA ASN A 33 -14.02 20.99 11.32
C ASN A 33 -13.84 19.71 10.48
N ASP A 34 -12.70 19.54 9.82
CA ASP A 34 -12.37 18.34 9.06
C ASP A 34 -10.92 17.90 9.31
N VAL A 35 -10.69 16.60 9.16
CA VAL A 35 -9.41 15.96 9.48
C VAL A 35 -8.27 16.37 8.52
N TYR A 36 -8.57 16.76 7.27
CA TYR A 36 -7.54 17.14 6.31
C TYR A 36 -6.99 18.52 6.65
N SER A 37 -7.86 19.52 6.83
CA SER A 37 -7.47 20.86 7.28
C SER A 37 -6.76 20.82 8.63
N PHE A 38 -7.24 19.98 9.56
CA PHE A 38 -6.56 19.73 10.83
C PHE A 38 -5.16 19.17 10.62
N SER A 39 -5.00 18.17 9.75
CA SER A 39 -3.71 17.55 9.49
C SER A 39 -2.73 18.51 8.84
N GLU A 40 -3.17 19.32 7.89
CA GLU A 40 -2.35 20.37 7.26
C GLU A 40 -1.85 21.40 8.28
N ALA A 41 -2.73 21.83 9.20
CA ALA A 41 -2.36 22.74 10.28
C ALA A 41 -1.37 22.09 11.27
N ALA A 42 -1.59 20.82 11.63
CA ALA A 42 -0.76 20.10 12.59
C ALA A 42 0.66 19.84 12.07
N VAL A 43 0.84 19.59 10.76
CA VAL A 43 2.15 19.35 10.13
C VAL A 43 3.08 20.57 10.18
N VAL A 44 2.55 21.78 10.41
CA VAL A 44 3.36 22.99 10.62
C VAL A 44 4.22 22.89 11.89
N ASP A 45 3.83 22.08 12.88
CA ASP A 45 4.65 21.83 14.07
C ASP A 45 5.92 21.04 13.69
N PRO A 46 7.14 21.55 13.99
CA PRO A 46 8.39 20.85 13.68
C PRO A 46 8.49 19.45 14.30
N ARG A 47 7.84 19.20 15.44
CA ARG A 47 7.82 17.89 16.10
C ARG A 47 7.06 16.86 15.29
N VAL A 48 5.94 17.28 14.67
CA VAL A 48 5.09 16.43 13.84
C VAL A 48 5.76 16.17 12.48
N SER A 49 6.21 17.22 11.80
CA SER A 49 6.89 17.08 10.50
C SER A 49 8.18 16.25 10.58
N HIS A 50 8.99 16.42 11.63
CA HIS A 50 10.17 15.58 11.87
C HIS A 50 9.80 14.11 12.09
N LEU A 51 8.75 13.85 12.88
CA LEU A 51 8.26 12.49 13.11
C LEU A 51 7.80 11.82 11.81
N PHE A 52 7.07 12.53 10.97
CA PHE A 52 6.60 12.02 9.67
C PHE A 52 7.78 11.76 8.72
N GLN A 53 8.80 12.61 8.75
CA GLN A 53 10.03 12.39 7.99
C GLN A 53 10.76 11.12 8.45
N GLU A 54 10.87 10.87 9.76
CA GLU A 54 11.44 9.61 10.27
C GLU A 54 10.67 8.39 9.77
N TRP A 55 9.34 8.45 9.76
CA TRP A 55 8.52 7.35 9.25
C TRP A 55 8.72 7.15 7.74
N ALA A 56 8.74 8.23 6.96
CA ALA A 56 9.03 8.17 5.52
C ALA A 56 10.41 7.58 5.22
N ASP A 57 11.43 7.93 6.00
CA ASP A 57 12.78 7.38 5.87
C ASP A 57 12.86 5.89 6.25
N SER A 58 12.00 5.46 7.18
CA SER A 58 11.86 4.04 7.51
C SER A 58 11.27 3.24 6.35
N LEU A 59 10.27 3.78 5.65
CA LEU A 59 9.63 3.11 4.50
C LEU A 59 10.60 2.85 3.34
N LYS A 60 11.55 3.76 3.11
CA LYS A 60 12.61 3.59 2.09
C LYS A 60 13.47 2.35 2.29
N LYS A 61 13.53 1.79 3.51
CA LYS A 61 14.28 0.57 3.82
C LYS A 61 13.37 -0.65 3.61
N PRO A 62 13.83 -1.71 2.92
CA PRO A 62 13.08 -2.96 2.82
C PRO A 62 12.70 -3.50 4.20
N PHE A 63 11.53 -4.13 4.29
CA PHE A 63 11.09 -4.76 5.53
C PHE A 63 11.99 -5.96 5.88
N TYR A 64 12.45 -5.99 7.13
CA TYR A 64 13.28 -7.05 7.72
C TYR A 64 12.66 -7.58 9.02
N GLY A 65 11.96 -6.71 9.76
CA GLY A 65 11.35 -7.02 11.05
C GLY A 65 12.23 -6.63 12.24
N VAL A 66 11.62 -6.55 13.42
CA VAL A 66 12.30 -6.27 14.68
C VAL A 66 13.24 -7.42 15.03
N THR A 67 14.47 -7.12 15.43
CA THR A 67 15.48 -8.12 15.83
C THR A 67 16.14 -7.74 17.14
N ALA A 68 16.80 -8.68 17.81
CA ALA A 68 17.48 -8.42 19.08
C ALA A 68 18.84 -7.73 18.89
N ASP A 69 19.56 -8.11 17.84
CA ASP A 69 20.97 -7.76 17.60
C ASP A 69 21.25 -7.36 16.14
N GLY A 70 20.21 -7.19 15.32
CA GLY A 70 20.34 -6.91 13.89
C GLY A 70 20.38 -8.16 13.02
N VAL A 71 20.37 -9.36 13.60
CA VAL A 71 20.36 -10.64 12.88
C VAL A 71 18.99 -11.29 13.01
N LYS A 72 18.35 -11.58 11.87
CA LYS A 72 17.06 -12.27 11.86
C LYS A 72 17.24 -13.76 12.17
N ILE A 73 16.40 -14.27 13.06
CA ILE A 73 16.30 -15.70 13.36
C ILE A 73 15.32 -16.33 12.36
N GLU A 74 15.82 -17.31 11.59
CA GLU A 74 15.04 -17.98 10.56
C GLU A 74 14.14 -19.08 11.13
N ASP A 75 13.15 -19.50 10.33
CA ASP A 75 12.30 -20.68 10.58
C ASP A 75 11.42 -20.67 11.84
N LEU A 76 11.22 -19.52 12.48
CA LEU A 76 10.32 -19.36 13.63
C LEU A 76 8.82 -19.54 13.33
N TYR A 77 8.41 -19.24 12.09
CA TYR A 77 7.01 -19.22 11.67
C TYR A 77 6.75 -20.25 10.56
N PRO A 78 6.60 -21.56 10.87
CA PRO A 78 6.33 -22.57 9.85
C PRO A 78 4.91 -22.42 9.26
N LEU A 79 4.75 -22.83 7.99
CA LEU A 79 3.43 -22.98 7.39
C LEU A 79 2.73 -24.19 8.01
N GLN A 80 1.56 -23.97 8.58
CA GLN A 80 0.77 -25.02 9.24
C GLN A 80 -0.72 -24.68 9.17
N ASP A 81 -1.57 -25.61 9.60
CA ASP A 81 -3.00 -25.34 9.84
C ASP A 81 -3.15 -24.94 11.30
N GLU A 82 -3.73 -23.77 11.54
CA GLU A 82 -3.98 -23.24 12.88
C GLU A 82 -5.48 -23.10 13.17
N GLY A 83 -6.35 -23.50 12.24
CA GLY A 83 -7.81 -23.35 12.35
C GLY A 83 -8.28 -21.90 12.30
N ALA A 84 -7.64 -21.06 11.49
CA ALA A 84 -8.10 -19.69 11.23
C ALA A 84 -9.48 -19.67 10.54
N PRO A 85 -10.35 -18.68 10.79
CA PRO A 85 -11.68 -18.55 10.18
C PRO A 85 -11.61 -18.02 8.74
N THR A 86 -10.66 -18.52 7.94
CA THR A 86 -10.34 -17.95 6.62
C THR A 86 -11.53 -18.01 5.67
N ARG A 87 -12.38 -19.04 5.77
CA ARG A 87 -13.58 -19.17 4.95
C ARG A 87 -14.57 -18.05 5.21
N GLU A 88 -14.91 -17.81 6.46
CA GLU A 88 -15.85 -16.77 6.90
C GLU A 88 -15.30 -15.39 6.55
N ALA A 89 -14.01 -15.15 6.83
CA ALA A 89 -13.32 -13.91 6.46
C ALA A 89 -13.28 -13.70 4.93
N THR A 90 -13.05 -14.75 4.14
CA THR A 90 -13.04 -14.66 2.66
C THR A 90 -14.40 -14.25 2.12
N ILE A 91 -15.48 -14.80 2.67
CA ILE A 91 -16.85 -14.44 2.26
C ILE A 91 -17.13 -12.98 2.60
N ALA A 92 -16.78 -12.54 3.80
CA ALA A 92 -16.96 -11.15 4.21
C ALA A 92 -16.10 -10.17 3.39
N GLY A 93 -14.84 -10.53 3.11
CA GLY A 93 -13.92 -9.73 2.32
C GLY A 93 -14.41 -9.52 0.88
N ASN A 94 -14.90 -10.58 0.23
CA ASN A 94 -15.49 -10.43 -1.11
C ASN A 94 -16.74 -9.54 -1.11
N ARG A 95 -17.59 -9.61 -0.08
CA ARG A 95 -18.75 -8.70 0.05
C ARG A 95 -18.34 -7.24 0.18
N VAL A 96 -17.24 -6.94 0.88
CA VAL A 96 -16.68 -5.58 0.91
C VAL A 96 -16.31 -5.17 -0.51
N ILE A 97 -15.49 -5.96 -1.20
CA ILE A 97 -15.05 -5.66 -2.57
C ILE A 97 -16.23 -5.46 -3.53
N ASP A 98 -17.24 -6.32 -3.48
CA ASP A 98 -18.40 -6.26 -4.37
C ASP A 98 -19.23 -4.98 -4.17
N ALA A 99 -19.25 -4.42 -2.96
CA ALA A 99 -19.99 -3.20 -2.64
C ALA A 99 -19.23 -1.90 -2.97
N LEU A 100 -17.92 -1.97 -3.21
CA LEU A 100 -17.11 -0.79 -3.52
C LEU A 100 -17.27 -0.34 -4.99
N THR A 101 -17.31 0.98 -5.20
CA THR A 101 -17.22 1.61 -6.52
C THR A 101 -15.83 1.40 -7.13
N PRO A 102 -15.63 1.63 -8.44
CA PRO A 102 -14.30 1.54 -9.06
C PRO A 102 -13.23 2.41 -8.37
N ASP A 103 -13.54 3.66 -8.03
CA ASP A 103 -12.62 4.55 -7.33
C ASP A 103 -12.31 4.07 -5.91
N GLU A 104 -13.32 3.58 -5.20
CA GLU A 104 -13.13 3.02 -3.86
C GLU A 104 -12.27 1.75 -3.91
N LYS A 105 -12.44 0.90 -4.93
CA LYS A 105 -11.58 -0.27 -5.17
C LYS A 105 -10.14 0.14 -5.44
N LEU A 106 -9.92 1.17 -6.26
CA LEU A 106 -8.58 1.67 -6.55
C LEU A 106 -7.87 2.16 -5.28
N ARG A 107 -8.61 2.80 -4.36
CA ARG A 107 -8.07 3.25 -3.07
C ARG A 107 -7.87 2.12 -2.06
N ALA A 108 -8.73 1.10 -2.06
CA ALA A 108 -8.76 0.06 -1.03
C ALA A 108 -7.95 -1.19 -1.38
N LEU A 109 -7.76 -1.52 -2.66
CA LEU A 109 -7.17 -2.78 -3.09
C LEU A 109 -5.70 -2.60 -3.43
N HIS A 110 -4.85 -3.20 -2.61
CA HIS A 110 -3.40 -3.18 -2.75
C HIS A 110 -2.86 -4.56 -3.10
N ASP A 111 -1.70 -4.59 -3.77
CA ASP A 111 -0.96 -5.83 -3.96
C ASP A 111 -0.49 -6.41 -2.63
N LEU A 112 -0.44 -7.74 -2.54
CA LEU A 112 0.02 -8.43 -1.34
C LEU A 112 1.42 -7.99 -0.87
N ASN A 113 2.30 -7.63 -1.81
CA ASN A 113 3.67 -7.19 -1.53
C ASN A 113 3.80 -5.66 -1.41
N SER A 114 2.69 -4.92 -1.36
CA SER A 114 2.75 -3.47 -1.27
C SER A 114 3.46 -3.03 0.01
N GLU A 115 4.26 -1.97 -0.09
CA GLU A 115 4.83 -1.29 1.08
C GLU A 115 3.75 -0.61 1.95
N ASP A 116 2.54 -0.45 1.41
CA ASP A 116 1.40 0.19 2.08
C ASP A 116 0.97 -0.55 3.36
N TRP A 117 1.32 -1.83 3.50
CA TRP A 117 1.20 -2.56 4.78
C TRP A 117 1.81 -1.79 5.96
N ARG A 118 2.88 -1.03 5.70
CA ARG A 118 3.66 -0.31 6.70
C ARG A 118 3.19 1.14 6.90
N LYS A 119 2.23 1.61 6.09
CA LYS A 119 1.70 2.98 6.12
C LYS A 119 0.49 3.07 7.06
N TRP A 120 0.76 2.89 8.35
CA TRP A 120 -0.21 3.08 9.42
C TRP A 120 0.33 4.11 10.41
N CYS A 121 -0.56 4.81 11.13
CA CYS A 121 -0.20 5.63 12.28
C CYS A 121 -1.35 5.58 13.30
N ASN A 122 -1.01 5.79 14.57
CA ASN A 122 -1.97 5.80 15.68
C ASN A 122 -2.45 7.22 16.04
N THR A 123 -2.10 8.22 15.22
CA THR A 123 -2.49 9.62 15.37
C THR A 123 -3.74 9.92 14.56
N GLU A 124 -4.48 10.93 14.97
CA GLU A 124 -5.59 11.53 14.22
C GLU A 124 -5.10 12.40 13.04
N ILE A 125 -3.85 12.87 13.10
CA ILE A 125 -3.15 13.55 12.00
C ILE A 125 -2.88 12.55 10.88
N ILE A 126 -3.29 12.87 9.66
CA ILE A 126 -3.08 12.04 8.47
C ILE A 126 -1.62 12.16 8.02
N ALA A 127 -0.81 11.15 8.36
CA ALA A 127 0.53 10.99 7.81
C ALA A 127 0.51 10.36 6.41
N TYR A 128 -0.46 9.47 6.16
CA TYR A 128 -0.65 8.76 4.91
C TYR A 128 -2.13 8.81 4.53
N ASP A 129 -2.48 9.49 3.45
CA ASP A 129 -3.82 9.42 2.87
C ASP A 129 -3.89 8.21 1.94
N ILE A 130 -4.08 7.03 2.55
CA ILE A 130 -4.09 5.75 1.83
C ILE A 130 -5.20 4.83 2.34
N GLY A 131 -5.87 4.13 1.43
CA GLY A 131 -7.08 3.38 1.76
C GLY A 131 -8.34 4.24 1.74
N LEU A 132 -9.42 3.68 2.28
CA LEU A 132 -10.72 4.33 2.45
C LEU A 132 -10.89 4.82 3.90
N ARG A 133 -11.27 6.07 4.10
CA ARG A 133 -11.77 6.52 5.41
C ARG A 133 -13.21 6.05 5.60
N LEU A 134 -13.49 5.31 6.68
CA LEU A 134 -14.83 4.75 6.89
C LEU A 134 -15.90 5.86 6.98
N GLU A 135 -15.59 7.00 7.59
CA GLU A 135 -16.51 8.16 7.68
C GLU A 135 -16.88 8.80 6.33
N ALA A 136 -16.13 8.50 5.26
CA ALA A 136 -16.45 8.94 3.91
C ALA A 136 -17.32 7.94 3.13
N LEU A 137 -17.57 6.75 3.69
CA LEU A 137 -18.38 5.70 3.08
C LEU A 137 -19.84 5.79 3.53
N GLU A 138 -20.73 5.28 2.69
CA GLU A 138 -22.13 5.05 3.09
C GLU A 138 -22.22 3.96 4.17
N GLN A 139 -23.15 4.12 5.11
CA GLN A 139 -23.32 3.20 6.26
C GLN A 139 -23.36 1.71 5.89
N PRO A 140 -24.06 1.26 4.82
CA PRO A 140 -24.03 -0.16 4.45
C PRO A 140 -22.63 -0.70 4.11
N LYS A 141 -21.74 0.12 3.56
CA LYS A 141 -20.34 -0.26 3.27
C LYS A 141 -19.52 -0.34 4.54
N ILE A 142 -19.72 0.60 5.47
CA ILE A 142 -19.09 0.59 6.81
C ILE A 142 -19.47 -0.71 7.56
N ASP A 143 -20.75 -1.10 7.51
CA ASP A 143 -21.24 -2.33 8.15
C ASP A 143 -20.57 -3.59 7.57
N LEU A 144 -20.29 -3.61 6.25
CA LEU A 144 -19.57 -4.71 5.61
C LEU A 144 -18.11 -4.80 6.06
N VAL A 145 -17.42 -3.67 6.24
CA VAL A 145 -16.06 -3.65 6.80
C VAL A 145 -16.07 -4.21 8.22
N TRP A 146 -17.01 -3.78 9.07
CA TRP A 146 -17.11 -4.32 10.43
C TRP A 146 -17.52 -5.80 10.46
N ALA A 147 -18.31 -6.27 9.49
CA ALA A 147 -18.61 -7.69 9.33
C ALA A 147 -17.35 -8.51 8.98
N LEU A 148 -16.44 -7.97 8.15
CA LEU A 148 -15.14 -8.58 7.87
C LEU A 148 -14.26 -8.64 9.12
N VAL A 149 -14.15 -7.54 9.88
CA VAL A 149 -13.40 -7.53 11.14
C VAL A 149 -13.97 -8.57 12.11
N LYS A 150 -15.30 -8.62 12.27
CA LYS A 150 -15.96 -9.60 13.14
C LYS A 150 -15.74 -11.05 12.70
N ALA A 151 -15.77 -11.32 11.40
CA ALA A 151 -15.52 -12.66 10.85
C ALA A 151 -14.06 -13.12 11.05
N SER A 152 -13.14 -12.19 11.33
CA SER A 152 -11.71 -12.44 11.41
C SER A 152 -11.19 -12.64 12.84
N LEU A 153 -11.87 -12.09 13.84
CA LEU A 153 -11.39 -12.02 15.23
C LEU A 153 -12.18 -12.95 16.17
N ASP A 154 -11.59 -13.25 17.33
CA ASP A 154 -12.36 -13.76 18.48
C ASP A 154 -13.40 -12.72 18.92
N GLU A 155 -14.52 -13.18 19.52
CA GLU A 155 -15.58 -12.28 19.97
C GLU A 155 -15.07 -11.23 20.97
N ARG A 156 -14.20 -11.62 21.90
CA ARG A 156 -13.59 -10.70 22.87
C ARG A 156 -12.69 -9.69 22.18
N GLY A 157 -11.94 -10.15 21.18
CA GLY A 157 -11.08 -9.31 20.36
C GLY A 157 -11.86 -8.27 19.55
N PHE A 158 -12.94 -8.69 18.90
CA PHE A 158 -13.83 -7.80 18.17
C PHE A 158 -14.45 -6.74 19.10
N THR A 159 -14.93 -7.13 20.28
CA THR A 159 -15.43 -6.19 21.29
C THR A 159 -14.36 -5.17 21.69
N LYS A 160 -13.12 -5.62 21.95
CA LYS A 160 -12.00 -4.72 22.30
C LYS A 160 -11.74 -3.68 21.20
N VAL A 161 -11.73 -4.10 19.93
CA VAL A 161 -11.56 -3.18 18.78
C VAL A 161 -12.71 -2.18 18.68
N ARG A 162 -13.96 -2.62 18.85
CA ARG A 162 -15.14 -1.73 18.85
C ARG A 162 -15.15 -0.78 20.05
N ASP A 163 -14.69 -1.23 21.22
CA ASP A 163 -14.57 -0.40 22.40
C ASP A 163 -13.49 0.68 22.23
N ALA A 164 -12.40 0.38 21.51
CA ALA A 164 -11.42 1.39 21.11
C ALA A 164 -12.04 2.49 20.22
N THR A 165 -12.87 2.14 19.23
CA THR A 165 -13.54 3.15 18.39
C THR A 165 -14.56 3.97 19.15
N LYS A 166 -15.26 3.36 20.12
CA LYS A 166 -16.17 4.08 21.03
C LYS A 166 -15.42 5.04 21.94
N MET A 167 -14.27 4.62 22.46
CA MET A 167 -13.41 5.48 23.28
C MET A 167 -12.91 6.68 22.46
N ASN A 168 -12.57 6.48 21.18
CA ASN A 168 -12.18 7.57 20.29
C ASN A 168 -13.29 8.62 20.14
N LYS A 169 -14.53 8.20 19.88
CA LYS A 169 -15.70 9.10 19.85
C LYS A 169 -15.96 9.78 21.19
N PHE A 170 -15.79 9.07 22.30
CA PHE A 170 -15.95 9.63 23.63
C PHE A 170 -14.94 10.75 23.88
N LEU A 171 -13.67 10.52 23.53
CA LEU A 171 -12.63 11.55 23.55
C LEU A 171 -12.98 12.74 22.65
N GLY A 172 -13.45 12.49 21.42
CA GLY A 172 -13.93 13.54 20.54
C GLY A 172 -15.06 14.38 21.13
N SER A 173 -15.92 13.77 21.95
CA SER A 173 -16.98 14.49 22.67
C SER A 173 -16.42 15.32 23.83
N LEU A 174 -15.44 14.78 24.57
CA LEU A 174 -14.76 15.49 25.67
C LEU A 174 -13.94 16.69 25.18
N ALA A 175 -13.28 16.54 24.04
CA ALA A 175 -12.43 17.56 23.43
C ALA A 175 -13.18 18.50 22.48
N GLY A 176 -14.51 18.38 22.36
CA GLY A 176 -15.30 19.21 21.44
C GLY A 176 -14.93 19.04 19.96
N ASN A 177 -14.34 17.90 19.58
CA ASN A 177 -13.76 17.64 18.27
C ASN A 177 -14.29 16.34 17.64
N SER A 178 -15.62 16.20 17.64
CA SER A 178 -16.31 14.97 17.20
C SER A 178 -16.30 14.77 15.68
N THR A 179 -15.89 15.76 14.90
CA THR A 179 -15.71 15.62 13.44
C THR A 179 -14.41 14.91 13.10
N ILE A 180 -13.35 15.09 13.91
CA ILE A 180 -12.03 14.49 13.72
C ILE A 180 -11.91 13.16 14.49
N LEU A 181 -12.47 13.11 15.70
CA LEU A 181 -12.43 11.95 16.57
C LEU A 181 -13.82 11.32 16.68
N ASN A 182 -14.13 10.39 15.78
CA ASN A 182 -15.39 9.64 15.79
C ASN A 182 -15.17 8.12 15.65
N GLU A 183 -16.26 7.34 15.67
CA GLU A 183 -16.22 5.88 15.59
C GLU A 183 -15.76 5.33 14.22
N ASN A 184 -15.75 6.17 13.19
CA ASN A 184 -15.46 5.84 11.79
C ASN A 184 -14.21 6.55 11.24
N SER A 185 -13.41 7.20 12.09
CA SER A 185 -12.20 7.95 11.71
C SER A 185 -10.99 7.05 11.43
N TYR A 186 -11.18 6.00 10.64
CA TYR A 186 -10.19 4.96 10.38
C TYR A 186 -10.03 4.70 8.88
N PHE A 187 -8.79 4.47 8.46
CA PHE A 187 -8.44 4.01 7.12
C PHE A 187 -8.56 2.50 7.03
N PHE A 188 -9.16 2.02 5.95
CA PHE A 188 -9.32 0.61 5.61
C PHE A 188 -8.62 0.28 4.29
N MET A 189 -7.84 -0.80 4.29
CA MET A 189 -7.15 -1.33 3.11
C MET A 189 -7.26 -2.86 3.05
N LEU A 190 -7.26 -3.41 1.84
CA LEU A 190 -7.20 -4.84 1.52
C LEU A 190 -5.92 -5.13 0.74
N PHE A 191 -5.29 -6.26 1.02
CA PHE A 191 -4.02 -6.67 0.41
C PHE A 191 -4.16 -8.06 -0.21
N GLY A 192 -3.92 -8.15 -1.51
CA GLY A 192 -4.25 -9.35 -2.28
C GLY A 192 -5.75 -9.54 -2.45
N ARG A 193 -6.16 -10.72 -2.93
CA ARG A 193 -7.58 -11.06 -3.12
C ARG A 193 -8.05 -12.04 -2.04
N PRO A 194 -9.20 -11.77 -1.38
CA PRO A 194 -9.78 -12.69 -0.41
C PRO A 194 -9.87 -14.12 -0.94
N SER A 195 -9.22 -15.05 -0.25
CA SER A 195 -9.06 -16.44 -0.69
C SER A 195 -8.96 -17.39 0.50
N GLN A 196 -9.54 -18.58 0.34
CA GLN A 196 -9.39 -19.66 1.32
C GLN A 196 -8.02 -20.36 1.26
N LYS A 197 -7.20 -20.07 0.24
CA LYS A 197 -5.94 -20.80 -0.01
C LYS A 197 -4.75 -19.88 -0.24
N GLU A 198 -4.97 -18.82 -1.00
CA GLU A 198 -3.93 -17.85 -1.35
C GLU A 198 -3.75 -16.84 -0.21
N PRO A 199 -2.55 -16.29 -0.01
CA PRO A 199 -2.31 -15.27 1.00
C PRO A 199 -3.04 -13.96 0.68
N TRP A 200 -3.70 -13.38 1.68
CA TRP A 200 -4.35 -12.07 1.61
C TRP A 200 -4.52 -11.48 3.01
N GLY A 201 -4.93 -10.22 3.11
CA GLY A 201 -5.26 -9.62 4.40
C GLY A 201 -5.89 -8.24 4.27
N PHE A 202 -6.06 -7.57 5.41
CA PHE A 202 -6.56 -6.21 5.47
C PHE A 202 -5.93 -5.46 6.64
N SER A 203 -6.03 -4.13 6.60
CA SER A 203 -5.71 -3.27 7.73
C SER A 203 -6.84 -2.30 8.06
N LEU A 204 -6.90 -1.92 9.33
CA LEU A 204 -7.74 -0.85 9.85
C LEU A 204 -6.88 0.01 10.77
N SER A 205 -6.62 1.26 10.40
CA SER A 205 -5.70 2.14 11.14
C SER A 205 -6.21 3.58 11.30
N GLY A 206 -5.95 4.19 12.45
CA GLY A 206 -6.28 5.58 12.77
C GLY A 206 -5.97 5.87 14.25
N HIS A 207 -6.54 6.96 14.78
CA HIS A 207 -6.25 7.37 16.15
C HIS A 207 -6.50 6.24 17.16
N HIS A 208 -5.45 5.86 17.89
CA HIS A 208 -5.45 4.80 18.89
C HIS A 208 -5.85 3.38 18.43
N LEU A 209 -5.88 3.10 17.12
CA LEU A 209 -6.13 1.75 16.61
C LEU A 209 -5.31 1.51 15.35
N CYS A 210 -4.48 0.47 15.36
CA CYS A 210 -3.88 -0.10 14.15
C CYS A 210 -4.03 -1.61 14.24
N LEU A 211 -4.76 -2.18 13.29
CA LEU A 211 -5.07 -3.60 13.22
C LEU A 211 -4.64 -4.11 11.85
N HIS A 212 -3.75 -5.10 11.81
CA HIS A 212 -3.37 -5.79 10.58
C HIS A 212 -3.75 -7.25 10.72
N VAL A 213 -4.54 -7.76 9.77
CA VAL A 213 -4.99 -9.15 9.77
C VAL A 213 -4.55 -9.79 8.46
N PHE A 214 -3.80 -10.87 8.56
CA PHE A 214 -3.28 -11.62 7.43
C PHE A 214 -3.75 -13.07 7.51
N PHE A 215 -4.10 -13.66 6.36
CA PHE A 215 -4.54 -15.04 6.21
C PHE A 215 -3.70 -15.78 5.16
N ILE A 216 -3.47 -17.07 5.38
CA ILE A 216 -2.89 -17.98 4.40
C ILE A 216 -3.35 -19.41 4.65
N GLY A 217 -4.18 -19.96 3.75
CA GLY A 217 -4.89 -21.21 4.06
C GLY A 217 -5.67 -21.06 5.38
N ASP A 218 -5.53 -22.02 6.30
CA ASP A 218 -6.15 -21.99 7.63
C ASP A 218 -5.20 -21.45 8.72
N GLN A 219 -4.21 -20.65 8.33
CA GLN A 219 -3.28 -19.95 9.24
C GLN A 219 -3.51 -18.43 9.13
N MET A 220 -3.28 -17.72 10.23
CA MET A 220 -3.40 -16.25 10.25
C MET A 220 -2.36 -15.60 11.15
N ALA A 221 -2.09 -14.32 10.88
CA ALA A 221 -1.30 -13.47 11.75
C ALA A 221 -2.06 -12.15 11.97
N ILE A 222 -2.17 -11.72 13.23
CA ILE A 222 -2.69 -10.39 13.58
C ILE A 222 -1.55 -9.57 14.16
N CYS A 223 -0.73 -8.96 13.30
CA CYS A 223 0.38 -8.11 13.68
C CYS A 223 0.90 -7.26 12.50
N PRO A 224 1.38 -6.03 12.75
CA PRO A 224 1.45 -5.38 14.06
C PRO A 224 0.07 -4.92 14.54
N VAL A 225 -0.08 -4.80 15.86
CA VAL A 225 -1.26 -4.25 16.51
C VAL A 225 -0.86 -3.10 17.40
N PHE A 226 -1.61 -2.01 17.30
CA PHE A 226 -1.60 -0.91 18.24
C PHE A 226 -3.02 -0.67 18.73
N ILE A 227 -3.23 -0.63 20.05
CA ILE A 227 -4.48 -0.13 20.63
C ILE A 227 -4.09 0.86 21.73
N GLY A 228 -4.67 2.05 21.68
CA GLY A 228 -4.50 3.09 22.70
C GLY A 228 -5.84 3.55 23.27
N SER A 229 -5.78 4.36 24.32
CA SER A 229 -6.95 5.06 24.84
C SER A 229 -6.54 6.26 25.69
N GLU A 230 -7.22 7.39 25.49
CA GLU A 230 -7.17 8.58 26.34
C GLU A 230 -8.60 9.16 26.40
N PRO A 231 -9.34 9.13 27.53
CA PRO A 231 -9.09 8.32 28.72
C PRO A 231 -9.22 6.80 28.44
N ASN A 232 -8.99 5.95 29.43
CA ASN A 232 -9.17 4.49 29.34
C ASN A 232 -10.53 3.97 29.83
N VAL A 233 -11.43 4.86 30.26
CA VAL A 233 -12.79 4.53 30.75
C VAL A 233 -13.82 5.51 30.21
N ILE A 234 -14.97 5.00 29.77
CA ILE A 234 -16.17 5.80 29.48
C ILE A 234 -17.03 5.84 30.75
N ASP A 235 -17.20 7.02 31.35
CA ASP A 235 -17.87 7.18 32.64
C ASP A 235 -19.30 7.78 32.54
N GLN A 236 -19.72 8.16 31.33
CA GLN A 236 -21.05 8.74 31.04
C GLN A 236 -21.58 8.32 29.66
N GLY A 237 -22.86 8.58 29.41
CA GLY A 237 -23.50 8.28 28.12
C GLY A 237 -23.92 6.80 27.96
N SER A 238 -24.25 6.42 26.73
CA SER A 238 -24.75 5.07 26.38
C SER A 238 -23.72 3.96 26.61
N ASP A 239 -22.44 4.27 26.46
CA ASP A 239 -21.33 3.32 26.56
C ASP A 239 -20.62 3.37 27.91
N LYS A 240 -21.29 3.93 28.93
CA LYS A 240 -20.77 3.98 30.31
C LYS A 240 -20.37 2.59 30.79
N GLY A 241 -19.14 2.47 31.29
CA GLY A 241 -18.58 1.24 31.84
C GLY A 241 -17.62 0.51 30.92
N VAL A 242 -17.47 0.95 29.66
CA VAL A 242 -16.39 0.50 28.78
C VAL A 242 -15.04 0.90 29.41
N GLU A 243 -14.13 -0.06 29.55
CA GLU A 243 -12.79 0.10 30.13
C GLU A 243 -11.79 -0.75 29.31
N LEU A 244 -10.72 -0.13 28.83
CA LEU A 244 -9.66 -0.78 28.05
C LEU A 244 -8.43 -1.09 28.91
N PHE A 245 -7.66 -2.10 28.50
CA PHE A 245 -6.35 -2.50 29.07
C PHE A 245 -6.33 -3.06 30.50
N ARG A 246 -7.50 -3.32 31.10
CA ARG A 246 -7.58 -3.86 32.47
C ARG A 246 -6.78 -5.14 32.66
N SER A 247 -6.90 -6.09 31.72
CA SER A 247 -6.26 -7.41 31.82
C SER A 247 -4.74 -7.29 31.66
N GLU A 248 -4.30 -6.58 30.62
CA GLU A 248 -2.90 -6.33 30.29
C GLU A 248 -2.16 -5.68 31.45
N ALA A 249 -2.74 -4.61 32.01
CA ALA A 249 -2.15 -3.89 33.14
C ALA A 249 -2.19 -4.71 34.44
N THR A 250 -3.32 -5.36 34.77
CA THR A 250 -3.46 -6.12 36.03
C THR A 250 -2.53 -7.34 36.07
N LEU A 251 -2.47 -8.09 34.98
CA LEU A 251 -1.65 -9.31 34.91
C LEU A 251 -0.16 -8.98 34.97
N ALA A 252 0.28 -7.92 34.26
CA ALA A 252 1.68 -7.50 34.29
C ALA A 252 2.10 -6.94 35.65
N LEU A 253 1.24 -6.14 36.29
CA LEU A 253 1.48 -5.65 37.64
C LEU A 253 1.56 -6.80 38.65
N LYS A 254 0.63 -7.77 38.56
CA LYS A 254 0.66 -8.98 39.39
C LYS A 254 1.96 -9.77 39.19
N LEU A 255 2.44 -9.88 37.94
CA LEU A 255 3.72 -10.53 37.64
C LEU A 255 4.85 -9.80 38.36
N MET A 256 5.00 -8.49 38.15
CA MET A 256 6.06 -7.70 38.78
C MET A 256 6.02 -7.78 40.33
N GLN A 257 4.84 -7.74 40.92
CA GLN A 257 4.66 -7.85 42.38
C GLN A 257 4.94 -9.26 42.95
N SER A 258 4.83 -10.30 42.11
CA SER A 258 5.09 -11.70 42.50
C SER A 258 6.56 -12.12 42.42
N LEU A 259 7.40 -11.30 41.78
CA LEU A 259 8.84 -11.55 41.63
C LEU A 259 9.58 -11.41 42.97
N THR A 260 10.69 -12.13 43.14
CA THR A 260 11.60 -11.88 44.27
C THR A 260 12.27 -10.50 44.12
N GLN A 261 12.82 -9.93 45.21
CA GLN A 261 13.50 -8.63 45.14
C GLN A 261 14.65 -8.62 44.12
N GLU A 262 15.39 -9.72 43.98
CA GLU A 262 16.45 -9.85 42.97
C GLU A 262 15.89 -9.84 41.54
N GLN A 263 14.80 -10.58 41.31
CA GLN A 263 14.12 -10.61 40.00
C GLN A 263 13.47 -9.27 39.66
N GLN A 264 12.88 -8.57 40.65
CA GLN A 264 12.37 -7.22 40.48
C GLN A 264 13.48 -6.25 40.08
N HIS A 265 14.64 -6.32 40.73
CA HIS A 265 15.80 -5.49 40.38
C HIS A 265 16.34 -5.81 38.98
N LYS A 266 16.31 -7.08 38.55
CA LYS A 266 16.69 -7.47 37.18
C LYS A 266 15.69 -6.95 36.14
N ALA A 267 14.38 -7.04 36.42
CA ALA A 267 13.33 -6.57 35.51
C ALA A 267 13.27 -5.04 35.42
N GLN A 268 13.40 -4.34 36.55
CA GLN A 268 13.20 -2.89 36.64
C GLN A 268 14.44 -2.11 36.16
N LYS A 269 14.32 -1.49 35.00
CA LYS A 269 15.37 -0.63 34.43
C LYS A 269 15.47 0.75 35.08
N SER A 270 14.37 1.24 35.64
CA SER A 270 14.31 2.51 36.36
C SER A 270 13.09 2.50 37.29
N PRO A 271 13.20 3.01 38.52
CA PRO A 271 12.04 3.22 39.39
C PRO A 271 11.20 4.44 38.97
N LEU A 272 11.74 5.33 38.12
CA LEU A 272 11.02 6.49 37.61
C LEU A 272 10.46 6.19 36.22
N ILE A 273 9.14 6.37 36.04
CA ILE A 273 8.49 6.23 34.72
C ILE A 273 8.87 7.35 33.75
N HIS A 274 9.11 8.55 34.29
CA HIS A 274 9.52 9.71 33.54
C HIS A 274 10.95 10.09 33.95
N ASP A 275 11.88 9.95 33.01
CA ASP A 275 13.28 10.31 33.16
C ASP A 275 13.64 11.31 32.03
N PRO A 276 13.77 12.61 32.35
CA PRO A 276 13.98 13.66 31.34
C PRO A 276 15.32 13.52 30.59
N ASP A 277 16.25 12.70 31.07
CA ASP A 277 17.60 12.56 30.49
C ASP A 277 17.72 11.35 29.52
N ARG A 278 16.65 10.57 29.27
CA ARG A 278 16.70 9.40 28.36
C ARG A 278 16.50 9.75 26.88
N ALA A 279 17.47 9.33 26.06
CA ALA A 279 17.61 9.62 24.64
C ALA A 279 16.65 8.88 23.66
N ASN A 280 15.44 8.47 24.06
CA ASN A 280 14.52 7.73 23.18
C ASN A 280 13.06 8.09 23.48
N TRP A 281 12.72 9.38 23.45
CA TRP A 281 11.37 9.87 23.67
C TRP A 281 10.87 10.64 22.45
N ASN A 282 9.62 10.39 22.04
CA ASN A 282 8.88 11.25 21.13
C ASN A 282 7.43 11.40 21.62
N ILE A 283 6.72 12.39 21.07
CA ILE A 283 5.38 12.77 21.52
C ILE A 283 4.31 11.68 21.32
N VAL A 284 4.52 10.73 20.41
CA VAL A 284 3.56 9.68 20.06
C VAL A 284 3.89 8.35 20.75
N ASP A 285 5.15 7.93 20.77
CA ASP A 285 5.55 6.62 21.29
C ASP A 285 5.96 6.65 22.77
N GLN A 286 6.42 7.81 23.28
CA GLN A 286 7.07 7.96 24.58
C GLN A 286 8.14 6.88 24.83
N ARG A 287 7.87 5.84 25.62
CA ARG A 287 8.84 4.77 25.92
C ARG A 287 8.73 3.56 24.98
N HIS A 288 7.71 3.51 24.13
CA HIS A 288 7.53 2.43 23.17
C HIS A 288 8.70 2.32 22.19
N LEU A 289 9.11 1.08 21.92
CA LEU A 289 10.16 0.81 20.94
C LEU A 289 9.59 0.26 19.63
N GLY A 290 8.45 -0.43 19.67
CA GLY A 290 7.75 -1.03 18.52
C GLY A 290 6.70 -0.14 17.86
N GLY A 291 6.77 1.18 18.04
CA GLY A 291 5.84 2.16 17.47
C GLY A 291 5.85 2.27 15.93
N THR A 292 5.10 3.25 15.43
CA THR A 292 4.97 3.54 14.00
C THR A 292 6.35 3.78 13.37
N GLY A 293 6.58 3.21 12.18
CA GLY A 293 7.85 3.35 11.46
C GLY A 293 9.05 2.65 12.13
N LYS A 294 8.86 1.86 13.19
CA LYS A 294 9.94 1.10 13.86
C LYS A 294 10.02 -0.37 13.41
N ASP A 295 9.57 -0.68 12.19
CA ASP A 295 9.47 -2.05 11.65
C ASP A 295 10.76 -2.87 11.67
N ASN A 296 11.91 -2.20 11.53
CA ASN A 296 13.23 -2.83 11.45
C ASN A 296 14.10 -2.50 12.67
N ARG A 297 13.49 -2.09 13.79
CA ARG A 297 14.25 -1.65 14.97
C ARG A 297 15.02 -2.83 15.58
N VAL A 298 16.27 -2.58 15.96
CA VAL A 298 17.05 -3.50 16.80
C VAL A 298 16.76 -3.18 18.26
N ILE A 299 16.22 -4.16 19.00
CA ILE A 299 15.82 -4.03 20.40
C ILE A 299 16.47 -5.18 21.20
N PRO A 300 17.56 -4.93 21.93
CA PRO A 300 18.19 -5.98 22.73
C PRO A 300 17.26 -6.63 23.76
N PHE A 301 17.44 -7.93 23.99
CA PHE A 301 16.78 -8.64 25.07
C PHE A 301 17.34 -8.20 26.43
N GLU A 302 16.45 -7.81 27.34
CA GLU A 302 16.84 -7.15 28.59
C GLU A 302 15.82 -7.44 29.69
N GLY A 303 16.28 -7.50 30.94
CA GLY A 303 15.40 -7.67 32.10
C GLY A 303 15.45 -9.08 32.68
N GLN A 304 14.35 -9.50 33.30
CA GLN A 304 14.23 -10.82 33.92
C GLN A 304 13.86 -11.87 32.87
N VAL A 305 14.73 -12.87 32.67
CA VAL A 305 14.45 -14.00 31.77
C VAL A 305 13.40 -14.94 32.37
N ALA A 306 12.50 -15.45 31.54
CA ALA A 306 11.37 -16.26 31.99
C ALA A 306 11.77 -17.66 32.48
N SER A 307 12.86 -18.24 31.97
CA SER A 307 13.39 -19.53 32.45
C SER A 307 13.79 -19.54 33.93
N ASP A 308 14.10 -18.37 34.48
CA ASP A 308 14.52 -18.19 35.88
C ASP A 308 13.32 -17.91 36.81
N LEU A 309 12.11 -17.81 36.26
CA LEU A 309 10.87 -17.64 37.03
C LEU A 309 10.35 -18.98 37.54
N THR A 310 9.52 -18.95 38.59
CA THR A 310 8.76 -20.15 38.99
C THR A 310 7.74 -20.52 37.90
N PRO A 311 7.29 -21.79 37.83
CA PRO A 311 6.25 -22.20 36.88
C PRO A 311 5.00 -21.31 36.91
N GLU A 312 4.56 -20.88 38.09
CA GLU A 312 3.40 -20.00 38.26
C GLU A 312 3.64 -18.61 37.64
N ASN A 313 4.85 -18.07 37.78
CA ASN A 313 5.22 -16.78 37.20
C ASN A 313 5.47 -16.88 35.70
N GLN A 314 5.93 -18.03 35.19
CA GLN A 314 5.98 -18.32 33.75
C GLN A 314 4.57 -18.34 33.16
N ASP A 315 3.61 -19.02 33.81
CA ASP A 315 2.21 -19.03 33.39
C ASP A 315 1.56 -17.66 33.44
N LEU A 316 1.90 -16.86 34.46
CA LEU A 316 1.43 -15.48 34.55
C LEU A 316 2.01 -14.60 33.43
N LEU A 317 3.29 -14.76 33.09
CA LEU A 317 3.91 -14.09 31.94
C LEU A 317 3.20 -14.46 30.62
N VAL A 318 2.95 -15.75 30.40
CA VAL A 318 2.22 -16.21 29.20
C VAL A 318 0.79 -15.64 29.19
N SER A 319 0.15 -15.51 30.35
CA SER A 319 -1.18 -14.88 30.48
C SER A 319 -1.16 -13.39 30.12
N VAL A 320 -0.07 -12.66 30.42
CA VAL A 320 0.10 -11.28 29.93
C VAL A 320 0.17 -11.27 28.41
N VAL A 321 0.98 -12.14 27.79
CA VAL A 321 1.08 -12.23 26.33
C VAL A 321 -0.28 -12.60 25.69
N GLU A 322 -1.02 -13.52 26.30
CA GLU A 322 -2.38 -13.88 25.88
C GLU A 322 -3.31 -12.67 25.89
N ALA A 323 -3.26 -11.78 26.90
CA ALA A 323 -4.14 -10.61 27.00
C ALA A 323 -4.02 -9.66 25.79
N PHE A 324 -2.82 -9.49 25.24
CA PHE A 324 -2.60 -8.72 24.00
C PHE A 324 -3.17 -9.44 22.78
N ASN A 325 -3.11 -10.77 22.80
CA ASN A 325 -3.41 -11.65 21.68
C ASN A 325 -4.84 -12.19 21.66
N GLN A 326 -5.73 -11.73 22.55
CA GLN A 326 -7.15 -12.13 22.55
C GLN A 326 -7.91 -11.71 21.28
N LEU A 327 -7.27 -10.99 20.36
CA LEU A 327 -7.75 -10.76 19.00
C LEU A 327 -7.81 -12.05 18.18
N LEU A 328 -6.86 -12.96 18.41
CA LEU A 328 -6.75 -14.22 17.68
C LEU A 328 -7.91 -15.17 18.05
N PRO A 329 -8.55 -15.82 17.06
CA PRO A 329 -9.46 -16.93 17.30
C PRO A 329 -8.79 -18.06 18.07
N ARG A 330 -9.59 -18.93 18.71
CA ARG A 330 -9.11 -19.98 19.63
C ARG A 330 -7.98 -20.85 19.07
N GLY A 331 -8.07 -21.30 17.82
CA GLY A 331 -7.07 -22.14 17.17
C GLY A 331 -5.72 -21.41 17.01
N PRO A 332 -5.68 -20.29 16.25
CA PRO A 332 -4.47 -19.47 16.10
C PRO A 332 -3.86 -19.02 17.43
N LEU A 333 -4.69 -18.63 18.40
CA LEU A 333 -4.22 -18.23 19.73
C LEU A 333 -3.50 -19.39 20.45
N ALA A 334 -4.06 -20.60 20.42
CA ALA A 334 -3.43 -21.76 21.06
C ALA A 334 -2.08 -22.11 20.43
N HIS A 335 -1.99 -22.06 19.09
CA HIS A 335 -0.73 -22.26 18.38
C HIS A 335 0.31 -21.20 18.73
N TYR A 336 -0.11 -19.92 18.75
CA TYR A 336 0.79 -18.83 19.13
C TYR A 336 1.29 -18.99 20.57
N LEU A 337 0.42 -19.25 21.56
CA LEU A 337 0.85 -19.44 22.95
C LEU A 337 1.75 -20.68 23.14
N GLN A 338 1.57 -21.72 22.34
CA GLN A 338 2.50 -22.86 22.31
C GLN A 338 3.89 -22.43 21.81
N LEU A 339 3.96 -21.63 20.74
CA LEU A 339 5.21 -21.07 20.23
C LEU A 339 5.89 -20.17 21.27
N VAL A 340 5.13 -19.34 21.99
CA VAL A 340 5.64 -18.53 23.12
C VAL A 340 6.27 -19.42 24.19
N ARG A 341 5.57 -20.50 24.59
CA ARG A 341 6.07 -21.43 25.61
C ARG A 341 7.37 -22.13 25.21
N GLN A 342 7.55 -22.43 23.93
CA GLN A 342 8.79 -23.02 23.40
C GLN A 342 10.00 -22.07 23.51
N HIS A 343 9.76 -20.76 23.59
CA HIS A 343 10.81 -19.73 23.60
C HIS A 343 10.97 -19.04 24.97
N LEU A 344 10.47 -19.62 26.06
CA LEU A 344 10.59 -19.02 27.40
C LEU A 344 12.04 -18.85 27.86
N SER A 345 12.97 -19.69 27.40
CA SER A 345 14.40 -19.54 27.69
C SER A 345 15.01 -18.25 27.14
N GLU A 346 14.36 -17.64 26.15
CA GLU A 346 14.78 -16.39 25.51
C GLU A 346 13.67 -15.33 25.58
N THR A 347 12.77 -15.45 26.56
CA THR A 347 11.70 -14.48 26.80
C THR A 347 12.06 -13.63 28.01
N TYR A 348 12.06 -12.31 27.84
CA TYR A 348 12.50 -11.36 28.86
C TYR A 348 11.38 -10.41 29.25
N PHE A 349 11.26 -10.16 30.54
CA PHE A 349 10.36 -9.18 31.14
C PHE A 349 11.13 -7.95 31.61
N THR A 350 10.84 -6.79 31.02
CA THR A 350 11.42 -5.49 31.35
C THR A 350 10.36 -4.58 31.96
N TRP A 351 10.73 -3.79 32.97
CA TRP A 351 9.85 -2.87 33.69
C TRP A 351 10.49 -1.48 33.87
N THR A 352 9.68 -0.43 33.85
CA THR A 352 10.09 0.94 34.18
C THR A 352 8.96 1.64 34.96
N GLY A 353 9.31 2.35 36.03
CA GLY A 353 8.35 3.00 36.92
C GLY A 353 8.06 2.23 38.20
N GLY A 354 7.11 2.74 38.98
CA GLY A 354 6.65 2.09 40.21
C GLY A 354 5.85 0.82 39.93
N PHE A 355 5.51 0.08 40.98
CA PHE A 355 4.74 -1.17 40.89
C PHE A 355 3.76 -1.33 42.07
N GLY A 356 3.40 -0.22 42.72
CA GLY A 356 2.23 -0.11 43.58
C GLY A 356 0.93 -0.08 42.76
N ASN A 357 -0.19 -0.30 43.44
CA ASN A 357 -1.51 -0.40 42.78
C ASN A 357 -1.94 0.88 42.06
N GLU A 358 -1.38 2.04 42.44
CA GLU A 358 -1.68 3.34 41.82
C GLU A 358 -0.53 3.85 40.93
N ASP A 359 0.61 3.16 40.88
CA ASP A 359 1.78 3.64 40.15
C ASP A 359 1.59 3.49 38.64
N ALA A 360 1.97 4.52 37.88
CA ALA A 360 2.14 4.41 36.44
C ALA A 360 3.42 3.63 36.12
N PHE A 361 3.35 2.79 35.08
CA PHE A 361 4.46 1.96 34.63
C PHE A 361 4.52 1.78 33.10
N TYR A 362 5.69 1.40 32.63
CA TYR A 362 5.92 0.78 31.32
C TYR A 362 6.42 -0.65 31.54
N PHE A 363 5.99 -1.58 30.70
CA PHE A 363 6.64 -2.88 30.62
C PHE A 363 6.80 -3.36 29.18
N ARG A 364 7.73 -4.29 29.00
CA ARG A 364 7.95 -5.03 27.76
C ARG A 364 8.12 -6.51 28.05
N ILE A 365 7.44 -7.37 27.30
CA ILE A 365 7.79 -8.79 27.18
C ILE A 365 8.31 -9.01 25.77
N GLN A 366 9.53 -9.51 25.65
CA GLN A 366 10.20 -9.67 24.37
C GLN A 366 10.90 -11.03 24.27
N SER A 367 10.80 -11.67 23.11
CA SER A 367 11.49 -12.91 22.76
C SER A 367 11.75 -12.94 21.25
N PRO A 368 12.31 -14.04 20.69
CA PRO A 368 12.37 -14.24 19.24
C PRO A 368 11.01 -14.18 18.53
N VAL A 369 9.90 -14.42 19.24
CA VAL A 369 8.55 -14.56 18.66
C VAL A 369 7.50 -13.62 19.26
N VAL A 370 7.82 -12.91 20.36
CA VAL A 370 6.94 -11.96 21.05
C VAL A 370 7.61 -10.61 21.13
N LEU A 371 6.87 -9.54 20.85
CA LEU A 371 7.15 -8.21 21.41
C LEU A 371 5.82 -7.57 21.79
N VAL A 372 5.56 -7.49 23.10
CA VAL A 372 4.43 -6.75 23.64
C VAL A 372 4.91 -5.67 24.59
N GLU A 373 4.31 -4.49 24.48
CA GLU A 373 4.64 -3.32 25.28
C GLU A 373 3.34 -2.68 25.78
N LEU A 374 3.33 -2.23 27.03
CA LEU A 374 2.30 -1.32 27.55
C LEU A 374 2.99 -0.15 28.19
N ASP A 375 2.52 1.05 27.86
CA ASP A 375 3.03 2.28 28.42
C ASP A 375 1.88 3.16 28.93
N HIS A 376 2.03 3.66 30.16
CA HIS A 376 1.23 4.76 30.65
C HIS A 376 1.82 6.06 30.12
N HIS A 377 1.01 6.87 29.42
CA HIS A 377 1.45 8.07 28.74
C HIS A 377 1.08 9.34 29.53
N SER A 378 1.84 10.40 29.31
CA SER A 378 1.37 11.76 29.60
C SER A 378 0.21 12.13 28.66
N GLY A 379 -0.60 13.10 29.03
CA GLY A 379 -1.74 13.50 28.23
C GLY A 379 -1.34 14.16 26.91
N ILE A 380 -2.11 13.88 25.87
CA ILE A 380 -2.08 14.60 24.59
C ILE A 380 -3.33 15.46 24.48
N TYR A 381 -4.52 14.89 24.68
CA TYR A 381 -5.76 15.65 24.82
C TYR A 381 -6.05 16.03 26.27
N LEU A 382 -5.64 15.19 27.22
CA LEU A 382 -5.65 15.52 28.63
C LEU A 382 -4.42 16.37 28.98
N THR A 383 -4.54 17.18 30.03
CA THR A 383 -3.53 18.19 30.40
C THR A 383 -2.46 17.70 31.37
N ASN A 384 -2.48 16.42 31.77
CA ASN A 384 -1.47 15.86 32.66
C ASN A 384 -0.11 15.79 31.96
N GLN A 385 0.89 16.44 32.55
CA GLN A 385 2.25 16.48 31.99
C GLN A 385 3.07 15.23 32.28
N THR A 386 2.68 14.47 33.31
CA THR A 386 3.36 13.23 33.70
C THR A 386 2.52 12.01 33.34
N PRO A 387 3.16 10.88 32.99
CA PRO A 387 2.50 9.59 32.81
C PRO A 387 1.55 9.19 33.94
N ASP A 388 0.38 8.68 33.57
CA ASP A 388 -0.65 8.24 34.52
C ASP A 388 -1.58 7.16 33.93
N LYS A 389 -2.44 6.55 34.75
CA LYS A 389 -3.24 5.35 34.42
C LYS A 389 -4.40 5.54 33.44
N TYR A 390 -4.62 6.75 32.95
CA TYR A 390 -5.75 7.06 32.07
C TYR A 390 -5.36 7.33 30.62
N HIS A 391 -4.08 7.44 30.28
CA HIS A 391 -3.62 7.38 28.89
C HIS A 391 -2.73 6.14 28.74
N ILE A 392 -3.22 5.13 28.02
CA ILE A 392 -2.53 3.84 27.88
C ILE A 392 -2.36 3.53 26.41
N HIS A 393 -1.14 3.16 26.01
CA HIS A 393 -0.83 2.58 24.71
C HIS A 393 -0.35 1.15 24.90
N ALA A 394 -0.83 0.25 24.03
CA ALA A 394 -0.43 -1.15 24.00
C ALA A 394 -0.03 -1.54 22.58
N ILE A 395 1.16 -2.11 22.43
CA ILE A 395 1.73 -2.55 21.16
C ILE A 395 1.96 -4.05 21.19
N GLN A 396 1.69 -4.68 20.06
CA GLN A 396 2.11 -6.04 19.76
C GLN A 396 2.78 -6.10 18.39
N ARG A 397 3.95 -6.74 18.34
CA ARG A 397 4.68 -7.07 17.11
C ARG A 397 5.04 -8.55 17.10
N LEU A 398 5.23 -9.10 15.90
CA LEU A 398 5.90 -10.38 15.69
C LEU A 398 7.32 -10.09 15.16
N PRO A 399 8.36 -10.33 16.00
CA PRO A 399 9.76 -10.11 15.62
C PRO A 399 10.20 -10.98 14.44
N ASN A 400 11.44 -10.79 13.97
CA ASN A 400 12.09 -11.63 12.98
C ASN A 400 11.29 -11.81 11.67
N GLY A 401 10.61 -10.74 11.25
CA GLY A 401 9.83 -10.70 10.01
C GLY A 401 8.40 -11.26 10.10
N GLY A 402 7.92 -11.57 11.31
CA GLY A 402 6.56 -12.10 11.49
C GLY A 402 5.43 -11.09 11.23
N ASP A 403 5.70 -9.78 11.40
CA ASP A 403 4.72 -8.73 11.10
C ASP A 403 4.20 -8.81 9.64
N TYR A 404 2.92 -8.44 9.46
CA TYR A 404 2.22 -8.46 8.18
C TYR A 404 2.18 -9.85 7.49
N GLY A 405 2.54 -10.92 8.22
CA GLY A 405 2.64 -12.27 7.66
C GLY A 405 3.81 -12.47 6.70
N GLN A 406 4.82 -11.59 6.68
CA GLN A 406 5.86 -11.60 5.65
C GLN A 406 6.69 -12.89 5.62
N GLU A 407 7.03 -13.45 6.78
CA GLU A 407 7.72 -14.76 6.82
C GLU A 407 6.83 -15.91 6.32
N LEU A 408 5.52 -15.87 6.58
CA LEU A 408 4.57 -16.85 6.03
C LEU A 408 4.46 -16.70 4.51
N ILE A 409 4.37 -15.47 4.00
CA ILE A 409 4.38 -15.18 2.55
C ILE A 409 5.67 -15.69 1.91
N ARG A 410 6.84 -15.45 2.53
CA ARG A 410 8.14 -15.93 2.04
C ARG A 410 8.17 -17.46 1.94
N LYS A 411 7.79 -18.16 3.01
CA LYS A 411 7.72 -19.63 3.03
C LYS A 411 6.71 -20.18 2.04
N TRP A 412 5.56 -19.53 1.90
CA TRP A 412 4.56 -19.91 0.92
C TRP A 412 5.07 -19.77 -0.50
N LYS A 413 5.73 -18.64 -0.81
CA LYS A 413 6.40 -18.44 -2.10
C LYS A 413 7.45 -19.51 -2.37
N GLN A 414 8.25 -19.90 -1.37
CA GLN A 414 9.25 -20.98 -1.49
C GLN A 414 8.62 -22.35 -1.70
N LYS A 415 7.62 -22.73 -0.90
CA LYS A 415 6.88 -24.00 -1.03
C LYS A 415 6.20 -24.11 -2.40
N HIS A 416 5.72 -22.98 -2.92
CA HIS A 416 5.11 -22.88 -4.24
C HIS A 416 6.12 -22.52 -5.33
N ALA A 417 7.41 -22.35 -5.04
CA ALA A 417 8.41 -22.07 -6.07
C ALA A 417 8.62 -23.26 -7.02
N GLY A 418 8.35 -24.50 -6.54
CA GLY A 418 8.37 -25.72 -7.35
C GLY A 418 6.99 -26.20 -7.85
N LYS A 419 5.90 -25.58 -7.40
CA LYS A 419 4.51 -25.87 -7.85
C LYS A 419 3.88 -24.72 -8.63
N ARG A 420 4.54 -23.56 -8.66
CA ARG A 420 4.35 -22.54 -9.68
C ARG A 420 5.13 -23.03 -10.89
N THR A 421 4.40 -23.37 -11.95
CA THR A 421 4.67 -22.63 -13.19
C THR A 421 4.85 -21.19 -12.74
N THR A 422 6.09 -20.71 -12.71
CA THR A 422 6.38 -19.29 -12.51
C THR A 422 5.27 -18.53 -13.23
N ARG A 423 4.48 -17.68 -12.55
CA ARG A 423 4.04 -16.48 -13.26
C ARG A 423 5.35 -15.73 -13.45
N ARG A 424 6.10 -16.14 -14.49
CA ARG A 424 7.09 -15.32 -15.16
C ARG A 424 6.43 -13.96 -15.29
N MET A 425 7.19 -12.88 -15.15
CA MET A 425 6.72 -11.61 -15.67
C MET A 425 6.21 -11.91 -17.08
N GLU A 426 4.90 -11.74 -17.27
CA GLU A 426 4.28 -12.08 -18.53
C GLU A 426 4.65 -10.95 -19.47
N TYR A 427 5.81 -11.10 -20.11
CA TYR A 427 6.32 -10.14 -21.07
C TYR A 427 5.35 -9.99 -22.23
N ILE A 428 4.55 -11.03 -22.53
CA ILE A 428 3.57 -11.03 -23.61
C ILE A 428 2.17 -11.00 -23.01
N ARG A 429 1.46 -9.88 -23.13
CA ARG A 429 0.14 -9.68 -22.54
C ARG A 429 -0.90 -9.58 -23.66
N PRO A 430 -1.78 -10.58 -23.82
CA PRO A 430 -2.81 -10.54 -24.85
C PRO A 430 -3.92 -9.55 -24.48
N LEU A 431 -4.49 -8.92 -25.51
CA LEU A 431 -5.84 -8.37 -25.42
C LEU A 431 -6.79 -9.56 -25.31
N ASP A 432 -7.48 -9.63 -24.19
CA ASP A 432 -8.35 -10.73 -23.81
C ASP A 432 -9.70 -10.13 -23.41
N ASP A 433 -10.70 -10.30 -24.29
CA ASP A 433 -12.05 -9.78 -24.09
C ASP A 433 -12.67 -10.28 -22.77
N GLU A 434 -12.30 -11.49 -22.32
CA GLU A 434 -12.76 -12.06 -21.04
C GLU A 434 -12.09 -11.41 -19.82
N ALA A 435 -10.91 -10.81 -20.00
CA ALA A 435 -10.18 -10.09 -18.95
C ALA A 435 -10.59 -8.62 -18.82
N THR A 436 -11.46 -8.12 -19.71
CA THR A 436 -11.94 -6.74 -19.65
C THR A 436 -12.93 -6.54 -18.50
N VAL A 437 -12.79 -5.43 -17.80
CA VAL A 437 -13.72 -4.97 -16.75
C VAL A 437 -14.68 -3.92 -17.31
N ASP A 438 -15.90 -3.90 -16.78
CA ASP A 438 -16.85 -2.81 -17.02
C ASP A 438 -16.32 -1.53 -16.35
N THR A 439 -16.22 -0.43 -17.10
CA THR A 439 -15.70 0.85 -16.59
C THR A 439 -16.77 1.68 -15.90
N GLY A 440 -18.04 1.27 -15.98
CA GLY A 440 -19.20 2.04 -15.51
C GLY A 440 -19.73 3.04 -16.54
N PHE A 441 -19.04 3.23 -17.68
CA PHE A 441 -19.49 4.08 -18.77
C PHE A 441 -20.23 3.27 -19.86
N PRO A 442 -21.19 3.89 -20.58
CA PRO A 442 -22.02 3.19 -21.56
C PRO A 442 -21.21 2.39 -22.58
N LYS A 443 -21.38 1.06 -22.54
CA LYS A 443 -20.74 0.10 -23.45
C LYS A 443 -19.22 0.24 -23.54
N TYR A 444 -18.59 0.71 -22.46
CA TYR A 444 -17.15 0.82 -22.38
C TYR A 444 -16.60 -0.25 -21.44
N ARG A 445 -15.69 -1.08 -21.96
CA ARG A 445 -14.92 -2.06 -21.19
C ARG A 445 -13.43 -1.80 -21.40
N ALA A 446 -12.62 -2.07 -20.37
CA ALA A 446 -11.18 -1.89 -20.46
C ALA A 446 -10.43 -3.04 -19.81
N GLN A 447 -9.22 -3.33 -20.29
CA GLN A 447 -8.27 -4.27 -19.71
C GLN A 447 -6.97 -3.54 -19.41
N ILE A 448 -6.51 -3.59 -18.17
CA ILE A 448 -5.20 -3.05 -17.80
C ILE A 448 -4.12 -4.02 -18.31
N LEU A 449 -3.29 -3.55 -19.24
CA LEU A 449 -2.19 -4.31 -19.81
C LEU A 449 -0.88 -4.02 -19.09
N SER A 450 -0.64 -2.81 -18.55
CA SER A 450 0.55 -2.49 -17.77
C SER A 450 0.32 -1.34 -16.80
N THR A 451 1.02 -1.35 -15.66
CA THR A 451 0.96 -0.32 -14.60
C THR A 451 2.37 -0.03 -14.08
N LEU A 452 3.36 0.07 -14.97
CA LEU A 452 4.71 0.47 -14.58
C LEU A 452 4.73 1.95 -14.19
N GLU A 453 5.72 2.38 -13.42
CA GLU A 453 5.83 3.78 -12.97
C GLU A 453 5.96 4.75 -14.15
N SER A 454 6.59 4.32 -15.25
CA SER A 454 6.71 5.09 -16.48
C SER A 454 5.38 5.33 -17.17
N GLY A 455 4.39 4.46 -17.03
CA GLY A 455 3.11 4.59 -17.72
C GLY A 455 2.12 3.47 -17.48
N ILE A 456 0.85 3.82 -17.56
CA ILE A 456 -0.27 2.87 -17.57
C ILE A 456 -0.66 2.60 -19.03
N ILE A 457 -0.77 1.32 -19.40
CA ILE A 457 -1.22 0.89 -20.73
C ILE A 457 -2.49 0.07 -20.57
N LEU A 458 -3.57 0.47 -21.26
CA LEU A 458 -4.86 -0.20 -21.25
C LEU A 458 -5.28 -0.56 -22.68
N ALA A 459 -6.02 -1.66 -22.82
CA ALA A 459 -6.84 -1.88 -24.01
C ALA A 459 -8.28 -1.49 -23.68
N SER A 460 -8.84 -0.62 -24.51
CA SER A 460 -10.13 0.01 -24.29
C SER A 460 -11.07 -0.36 -25.45
N HIS A 461 -12.29 -0.76 -25.10
CA HIS A 461 -13.30 -1.26 -26.03
C HIS A 461 -14.63 -0.52 -25.85
N ILE A 462 -14.96 0.34 -26.81
CA ILE A 462 -16.23 1.08 -26.81
C ILE A 462 -17.16 0.52 -27.90
N GLY A 463 -18.28 -0.04 -27.46
CA GLY A 463 -19.33 -0.55 -28.35
C GLY A 463 -20.05 0.58 -29.10
N GLU A 464 -20.81 0.22 -30.14
CA GLU A 464 -21.61 1.16 -30.93
C GLU A 464 -22.54 2.01 -30.05
N GLY A 465 -22.45 3.34 -30.17
CA GLY A 465 -23.19 4.29 -29.35
C GLY A 465 -22.71 4.37 -27.89
N GLY A 466 -21.56 3.79 -27.57
CA GLY A 466 -20.91 3.88 -26.27
C GLY A 466 -20.01 5.10 -26.14
N CYS A 467 -19.54 5.38 -24.93
CA CYS A 467 -18.61 6.47 -24.66
C CYS A 467 -17.63 6.17 -23.52
N GLY A 468 -16.50 6.85 -23.55
CA GLY A 468 -15.60 6.98 -22.41
C GLY A 468 -16.18 7.92 -21.34
N PRO A 469 -15.33 8.39 -20.40
CA PRO A 469 -15.71 9.42 -19.46
C PRO A 469 -16.23 10.68 -20.18
N GLY A 470 -17.08 11.43 -19.48
CA GLY A 470 -17.45 12.80 -19.88
C GLY A 470 -16.23 13.72 -20.01
N LEU A 471 -16.45 15.01 -20.29
CA LEU A 471 -15.32 15.92 -20.47
C LEU A 471 -14.42 15.93 -19.22
N HIS A 472 -13.12 15.71 -19.41
CA HIS A 472 -12.15 15.61 -18.32
C HIS A 472 -10.76 16.03 -18.78
N TYR A 473 -9.84 16.16 -17.83
CA TYR A 473 -8.42 16.33 -18.11
C TYR A 473 -7.57 15.42 -17.21
N HIS A 474 -6.29 15.27 -17.57
CA HIS A 474 -5.29 14.49 -16.83
C HIS A 474 -4.10 15.39 -16.45
N HIS A 475 -3.39 15.05 -15.37
CA HIS A 475 -2.08 15.65 -15.07
C HIS A 475 -0.92 14.96 -15.83
N SER A 476 -1.21 13.85 -16.49
CA SER A 476 -0.31 13.12 -17.37
C SER A 476 -0.74 13.33 -18.83
N ASP A 477 0.18 13.11 -19.77
CA ASP A 477 -0.20 12.97 -21.17
C ASP A 477 -1.03 11.68 -21.32
N GLN A 478 -1.96 11.71 -22.25
CA GLN A 478 -2.71 10.54 -22.67
C GLN A 478 -2.59 10.37 -24.18
N MET A 479 -2.52 9.12 -24.62
CA MET A 479 -2.46 8.77 -26.03
C MET A 479 -3.40 7.62 -26.33
N TYR A 480 -4.06 7.69 -27.48
CA TYR A 480 -4.83 6.57 -28.02
C TYR A 480 -4.22 6.11 -29.33
N TYR A 481 -3.97 4.83 -29.49
CA TYR A 481 -3.74 4.23 -30.80
C TYR A 481 -4.95 3.39 -31.20
N LEU A 482 -5.69 3.83 -32.23
CA LEU A 482 -6.91 3.15 -32.66
C LEU A 482 -6.55 1.90 -33.49
N ALA A 483 -6.69 0.73 -32.88
CA ALA A 483 -6.31 -0.56 -33.45
C ALA A 483 -7.41 -1.16 -34.34
N SER A 484 -8.69 -0.88 -34.06
CA SER A 484 -9.81 -1.26 -34.92
C SER A 484 -11.03 -0.36 -34.74
N GLY A 485 -11.89 -0.30 -35.76
CA GLY A 485 -13.12 0.48 -35.74
C GLY A 485 -12.92 1.98 -35.99
N THR A 486 -13.86 2.77 -35.47
CA THR A 486 -13.90 4.22 -35.57
C THR A 486 -14.16 4.84 -34.20
N MET A 487 -13.55 5.97 -33.93
CA MET A 487 -13.76 6.73 -32.69
C MET A 487 -13.98 8.19 -33.05
N THR A 488 -14.82 8.87 -32.29
CA THR A 488 -14.89 10.32 -32.29
C THR A 488 -14.30 10.83 -30.98
N VAL A 489 -13.36 11.77 -31.08
CA VAL A 489 -12.69 12.36 -29.91
C VAL A 489 -12.82 13.87 -29.96
N ARG A 490 -13.14 14.48 -28.82
CA ARG A 490 -13.10 15.92 -28.63
C ARG A 490 -11.79 16.29 -27.94
N LEU A 491 -11.02 17.19 -28.54
CA LEU A 491 -9.80 17.78 -28.00
C LEU A 491 -10.01 19.29 -27.82
N GLY A 492 -10.19 19.71 -26.57
CA GLY A 492 -10.64 21.06 -26.22
C GLY A 492 -11.99 21.38 -26.85
N GLU A 493 -11.99 22.27 -27.85
CA GLU A 493 -13.20 22.67 -28.58
C GLU A 493 -13.37 21.92 -29.91
N ARG A 494 -12.36 21.16 -30.35
CA ARG A 494 -12.36 20.53 -31.68
C ARG A 494 -12.79 19.08 -31.57
N VAL A 495 -13.65 18.65 -32.50
CA VAL A 495 -14.07 17.26 -32.62
C VAL A 495 -13.36 16.63 -33.82
N HIS A 496 -12.81 15.45 -33.62
CA HIS A 496 -12.05 14.70 -34.61
C HIS A 496 -12.67 13.32 -34.81
N ASN A 497 -12.84 12.94 -36.08
CA ASN A 497 -13.17 11.57 -36.46
C ASN A 497 -11.86 10.79 -36.66
N VAL A 498 -11.68 9.74 -35.88
CA VAL A 498 -10.46 8.92 -35.84
C VAL A 498 -10.76 7.58 -36.48
N THR A 499 -9.91 7.19 -37.44
CA THR A 499 -9.99 5.88 -38.11
C THR A 499 -8.85 4.98 -37.67
N THR A 500 -9.02 3.67 -37.82
CA THR A 500 -7.97 2.68 -37.52
C THR A 500 -6.60 3.09 -38.11
N GLY A 501 -5.54 2.88 -37.33
CA GLY A 501 -4.18 3.26 -37.71
C GLY A 501 -3.84 4.72 -37.42
N SER A 502 -4.54 5.36 -36.48
CA SER A 502 -4.30 6.73 -36.04
C SER A 502 -3.90 6.77 -34.57
N LEU A 503 -2.89 7.60 -34.27
CA LEU A 503 -2.56 8.05 -32.92
C LEU A 503 -3.33 9.33 -32.60
N VAL A 504 -3.90 9.42 -31.40
CA VAL A 504 -4.40 10.65 -30.79
C VAL A 504 -3.42 11.02 -29.68
N PHE A 505 -2.86 12.23 -29.71
CA PHE A 505 -2.02 12.77 -28.64
C PHE A 505 -2.80 13.83 -27.86
N ILE A 506 -2.88 13.64 -26.55
CA ILE A 506 -3.62 14.46 -25.60
C ILE A 506 -2.64 14.90 -24.51
N PRO A 507 -2.07 16.11 -24.59
CA PRO A 507 -1.15 16.59 -23.58
C PRO A 507 -1.83 16.77 -22.22
N ALA A 508 -1.06 16.63 -21.14
CA ALA A 508 -1.50 16.94 -19.79
C ALA A 508 -2.22 18.29 -19.75
N GLY A 509 -3.37 18.34 -19.08
CA GLY A 509 -4.17 19.55 -18.95
C GLY A 509 -5.14 19.86 -20.08
N LEU A 510 -5.13 19.10 -21.19
CA LEU A 510 -6.08 19.33 -22.30
C LEU A 510 -7.44 18.66 -21.99
N PRO A 511 -8.56 19.42 -21.96
CA PRO A 511 -9.90 18.86 -21.89
C PRO A 511 -10.20 17.93 -23.05
N HIS A 512 -10.71 16.74 -22.77
CA HIS A 512 -11.10 15.81 -23.82
C HIS A 512 -12.17 14.82 -23.36
N CYS A 513 -12.78 14.16 -24.34
CA CYS A 513 -13.64 12.99 -24.16
C CYS A 513 -13.73 12.24 -25.49
N ASN A 514 -14.07 10.95 -25.43
CA ASN A 514 -14.19 10.10 -26.61
C ASN A 514 -15.48 9.27 -26.58
N TRP A 515 -16.03 9.00 -27.76
CA TRP A 515 -17.19 8.15 -27.95
C TRP A 515 -17.12 7.42 -29.29
N ASN A 516 -17.96 6.41 -29.45
CA ASN A 516 -18.11 5.68 -30.70
C ASN A 516 -19.53 5.87 -31.25
N ASP A 517 -19.68 6.79 -32.20
CA ASP A 517 -20.90 7.02 -32.98
C ASP A 517 -20.87 6.37 -34.37
N GLY A 518 -19.81 5.60 -34.67
CA GLY A 518 -19.69 4.79 -35.87
C GLY A 518 -20.29 3.39 -35.70
N PRO A 519 -20.42 2.62 -36.79
CA PRO A 519 -20.97 1.27 -36.74
C PRO A 519 -20.03 0.29 -36.05
N GLY A 520 -20.58 -0.61 -35.22
CA GLY A 520 -19.81 -1.66 -34.55
C GLY A 520 -18.98 -1.17 -33.35
N SER A 521 -18.14 -2.04 -32.80
CA SER A 521 -17.23 -1.71 -31.71
C SER A 521 -15.90 -1.17 -32.22
N GLU A 522 -15.27 -0.34 -31.41
CA GLU A 522 -13.88 0.06 -31.59
C GLU A 522 -12.97 -0.61 -30.57
N THR A 523 -11.67 -0.63 -30.85
CA THR A 523 -10.65 -1.02 -29.87
C THR A 523 -9.44 -0.14 -30.05
N HIS A 524 -9.00 0.47 -28.96
CA HIS A 524 -7.81 1.29 -28.94
C HIS A 524 -6.89 0.90 -27.79
N LEU A 525 -5.59 1.11 -28.02
CA LEU A 525 -4.58 1.08 -26.98
C LEU A 525 -4.52 2.46 -26.35
N GLU A 526 -4.81 2.53 -25.07
CA GLU A 526 -4.79 3.74 -24.26
C GLU A 526 -3.50 3.78 -23.41
N MET A 527 -2.84 4.93 -23.38
CA MET A 527 -1.57 5.14 -22.70
C MET A 527 -1.70 6.39 -21.85
N ILE A 528 -1.37 6.30 -20.56
CA ILE A 528 -1.34 7.45 -19.64
C ILE A 528 0.09 7.56 -19.10
N ILE A 529 0.79 8.63 -19.49
CA ILE A 529 2.24 8.76 -19.37
C ILE A 529 2.62 10.17 -18.88
N PRO A 530 3.38 10.32 -17.78
CA PRO A 530 3.80 9.25 -16.87
C PRO A 530 2.61 8.61 -16.14
N SER A 531 2.80 7.46 -15.49
CA SER A 531 1.76 6.95 -14.60
C SER A 531 1.45 8.02 -13.55
N PRO A 532 0.16 8.40 -13.35
CA PRO A 532 -0.19 9.29 -12.28
C PRO A 532 0.28 8.71 -10.94
N HIS A 533 0.67 9.58 -10.02
CA HIS A 533 0.97 9.16 -8.67
C HIS A 533 -0.25 8.41 -8.12
N ARG A 534 -0.06 7.27 -7.46
CA ARG A 534 -1.15 6.37 -6.99
C ARG A 534 -2.19 7.01 -6.06
N LEU A 535 -1.92 8.23 -5.60
CA LEU A 535 -2.77 9.03 -4.70
C LEU A 535 -3.53 10.16 -5.43
N LYS A 536 -3.30 10.36 -6.72
CA LYS A 536 -3.96 11.38 -7.54
C LYS A 536 -5.07 10.72 -8.37
N GLN A 537 -6.13 11.48 -8.62
CA GLN A 537 -7.21 11.01 -9.50
C GLN A 537 -6.64 10.73 -10.89
N LEU A 538 -7.11 9.66 -11.52
CA LEU A 538 -6.71 9.34 -12.89
C LEU A 538 -7.22 10.42 -13.83
N ALA A 539 -8.49 10.79 -13.72
CA ALA A 539 -9.18 11.78 -14.54
C ALA A 539 -9.87 12.83 -13.65
N TYR A 540 -9.80 14.10 -14.05
CA TYR A 540 -10.45 15.22 -13.39
C TYR A 540 -11.64 15.68 -14.23
N MET A 541 -12.85 15.36 -13.77
CA MET A 541 -14.09 15.64 -14.49
C MET A 541 -14.42 17.13 -14.49
N ILE A 542 -14.87 17.64 -15.64
CA ILE A 542 -15.26 19.04 -15.84
C ILE A 542 -16.51 19.13 -16.73
N ASP A 543 -17.25 20.23 -16.65
CA ASP A 543 -18.42 20.43 -17.52
C ASP A 543 -18.02 21.12 -18.83
N LYS A 544 -17.04 22.02 -18.80
CA LYS A 544 -16.58 22.81 -19.95
C LYS A 544 -15.05 22.96 -19.98
N PRO A 545 -14.44 23.17 -21.17
CA PRO A 545 -12.99 23.33 -21.29
C PRO A 545 -12.40 24.44 -20.40
N GLU A 546 -13.14 25.52 -20.18
CA GLU A 546 -12.75 26.64 -19.32
C GLU A 546 -12.67 26.31 -17.82
N ASP A 547 -13.22 25.17 -17.38
CA ASP A 547 -13.23 24.77 -15.97
C ASP A 547 -11.91 24.14 -15.52
N VAL A 548 -10.95 23.88 -16.43
CA VAL A 548 -9.61 23.43 -16.04
C VAL A 548 -8.90 24.54 -15.25
N PRO A 549 -8.35 24.25 -14.07
CA PRO A 549 -7.61 25.24 -13.28
C PRO A 549 -6.47 25.87 -14.09
N ALA A 550 -6.24 27.17 -13.93
CA ALA A 550 -5.31 27.94 -14.77
C ALA A 550 -3.88 27.37 -14.76
N GLU A 551 -3.44 26.82 -13.63
CA GLU A 551 -2.14 26.18 -13.45
C GLU A 551 -1.98 24.84 -14.21
N TRP A 552 -3.09 24.20 -14.58
CA TRP A 552 -3.13 22.95 -15.32
C TRP A 552 -3.55 23.13 -16.78
N GLN A 553 -3.92 24.34 -17.20
CA GLN A 553 -4.28 24.58 -18.59
C GLN A 553 -3.06 24.48 -19.50
N THR A 554 -3.19 23.68 -20.57
CA THR A 554 -2.18 23.60 -21.63
C THR A 554 -2.55 24.46 -22.84
N SER A 555 -1.54 25.07 -23.45
CA SER A 555 -1.68 25.78 -24.73
C SER A 555 -1.69 24.83 -25.93
N SER A 556 -1.18 23.61 -25.75
CA SER A 556 -1.15 22.57 -26.79
C SER A 556 -2.57 22.10 -27.08
N LYS A 557 -2.88 21.92 -28.36
CA LYS A 557 -4.23 21.52 -28.81
C LYS A 557 -4.41 20.02 -28.99
N GLY A 558 -3.37 19.24 -28.69
CA GLY A 558 -3.29 17.84 -29.09
C GLY A 558 -3.37 17.68 -30.62
N TYR A 559 -3.36 16.44 -31.09
CA TYR A 559 -3.53 16.15 -32.52
C TYR A 559 -3.94 14.70 -32.76
N VAL A 560 -4.44 14.45 -33.97
CA VAL A 560 -4.65 13.11 -34.51
C VAL A 560 -3.66 12.93 -35.67
N ARG A 561 -2.85 11.88 -35.63
CA ARG A 561 -1.87 11.55 -36.68
C ARG A 561 -2.12 10.13 -37.19
N ARG A 562 -2.40 10.01 -38.48
CA ARG A 562 -2.54 8.73 -39.15
C ARG A 562 -1.17 8.20 -39.57
N VAL A 563 -0.98 6.88 -39.47
CA VAL A 563 0.18 6.22 -40.07
C VAL A 563 0.12 6.44 -41.59
N ASP A 564 1.15 7.09 -42.12
CA ASP A 564 1.37 7.28 -43.55
C ASP A 564 2.73 6.68 -43.95
N PRO A 565 2.73 5.51 -44.62
CA PRO A 565 3.96 4.82 -45.00
C PRO A 565 4.92 5.66 -45.86
N SER A 566 4.46 6.73 -46.54
CA SER A 566 5.36 7.57 -47.36
C SER A 566 6.38 8.37 -46.55
N TYR A 567 6.15 8.52 -45.24
CA TYR A 567 7.04 9.26 -44.33
C TYR A 567 7.93 8.33 -43.49
N MET A 568 7.90 7.03 -43.74
CA MET A 568 8.74 6.09 -43.00
C MET A 568 10.22 6.24 -43.38
N THR A 569 11.07 6.15 -42.37
CA THR A 569 12.53 6.04 -42.53
C THR A 569 12.96 4.59 -42.35
N GLU A 570 14.13 4.22 -42.85
CA GLU A 570 14.69 2.87 -42.74
C GLU A 570 16.00 2.93 -41.92
N PRO A 571 15.92 3.03 -40.58
CA PRO A 571 17.09 3.15 -39.72
C PRO A 571 18.02 1.94 -39.74
N LEU A 572 17.50 0.75 -40.02
CA LEU A 572 18.28 -0.47 -40.23
C LEU A 572 17.72 -1.21 -41.46
N PRO A 573 18.54 -1.98 -42.20
CA PRO A 573 18.06 -2.72 -43.37
C PRO A 573 16.85 -3.61 -43.06
N GLY A 574 15.73 -3.32 -43.73
CA GLY A 574 14.45 -3.99 -43.56
C GLY A 574 13.72 -3.69 -42.24
N PHE A 575 14.14 -2.68 -41.48
CA PHE A 575 13.43 -2.16 -40.31
C PHE A 575 13.07 -0.70 -40.56
N LYS A 576 11.79 -0.43 -40.79
CA LYS A 576 11.28 0.90 -41.12
C LYS A 576 10.49 1.45 -39.95
N THR A 577 10.60 2.74 -39.67
CA THR A 577 9.89 3.41 -38.57
C THR A 577 9.29 4.75 -39.00
N LEU A 578 8.23 5.17 -38.29
CA LEU A 578 7.61 6.49 -38.40
C LEU A 578 7.25 6.99 -37.00
N ALA A 579 7.79 8.14 -36.60
CA ALA A 579 7.41 8.78 -35.34
C ALA A 579 5.99 9.33 -35.40
N LEU A 580 5.12 8.84 -34.52
CA LEU A 580 3.74 9.30 -34.37
C LEU A 580 3.59 10.35 -33.27
N ALA A 581 4.41 10.26 -32.22
CA ALA A 581 4.58 11.27 -31.19
C ALA A 581 6.01 11.22 -30.63
N ASP A 582 6.61 12.38 -30.47
CA ASP A 582 7.96 12.58 -29.92
C ASP A 582 8.12 14.05 -29.46
N GLN A 583 9.29 14.41 -28.95
CA GLN A 583 9.55 15.78 -28.49
C GLN A 583 9.39 16.82 -29.60
N SER A 584 9.72 16.48 -30.87
CA SER A 584 9.56 17.40 -32.01
C SER A 584 8.09 17.76 -32.28
N SER A 585 7.19 16.87 -31.89
CA SER A 585 5.74 17.04 -31.99
C SER A 585 5.07 17.34 -30.65
N GLY A 586 5.84 17.71 -29.63
CA GLY A 586 5.33 18.15 -28.33
C GLY A 586 5.00 17.04 -27.35
N SER A 587 5.41 15.80 -27.60
CA SER A 587 5.34 14.71 -26.62
C SER A 587 6.64 14.63 -25.83
N GLU A 588 6.61 15.16 -24.61
CA GLU A 588 7.79 15.24 -23.74
C GLU A 588 7.99 13.97 -22.89
N ASN A 589 6.92 13.19 -22.67
CA ASN A 589 6.95 12.06 -21.73
C ASN A 589 7.04 10.68 -22.41
N ALA A 590 6.81 10.59 -23.72
CA ALA A 590 6.98 9.35 -24.47
C ALA A 590 7.47 9.57 -25.90
N VAL A 591 8.00 8.52 -26.50
CA VAL A 591 8.16 8.41 -27.96
C VAL A 591 7.31 7.24 -28.44
N VAL A 592 6.38 7.51 -29.36
CA VAL A 592 5.52 6.50 -29.98
C VAL A 592 5.83 6.42 -31.47
N MET A 593 6.17 5.23 -31.96
CA MET A 593 6.50 4.99 -33.35
C MET A 593 5.67 3.86 -33.93
N TYR A 594 5.34 3.97 -35.21
CA TYR A 594 4.91 2.84 -36.02
C TYR A 594 6.14 2.19 -36.67
N ALA A 595 6.20 0.87 -36.71
CA ALA A 595 7.31 0.14 -37.27
C ALA A 595 6.86 -1.01 -38.20
N GLU A 596 7.66 -1.25 -39.24
CA GLU A 596 7.55 -2.40 -40.13
C GLU A 596 8.88 -3.17 -40.18
N VAL A 597 8.82 -4.50 -40.01
CA VAL A 597 9.99 -5.39 -40.05
C VAL A 597 9.82 -6.39 -41.18
N ALA A 598 10.73 -6.37 -42.16
CA ALA A 598 10.74 -7.28 -43.30
C ALA A 598 11.10 -8.73 -42.88
N PRO A 599 10.70 -9.75 -43.66
CA PRO A 599 11.11 -11.12 -43.42
C PRO A 599 12.64 -11.28 -43.30
N GLY A 600 13.09 -11.92 -42.23
CA GLY A 600 14.51 -12.22 -41.98
C GLY A 600 15.34 -11.05 -41.45
N THR A 601 14.74 -9.87 -41.22
CA THR A 601 15.43 -8.69 -40.65
C THR A 601 14.97 -8.43 -39.21
N GLY A 602 15.47 -7.36 -38.58
CA GLY A 602 15.10 -7.01 -37.21
C GLY A 602 15.61 -5.64 -36.80
N GLY A 603 15.26 -5.28 -35.56
CA GLY A 603 15.81 -4.11 -34.91
C GLY A 603 17.27 -4.34 -34.45
N PRO A 604 17.75 -3.55 -33.48
CA PRO A 604 19.08 -3.73 -32.92
C PRO A 604 19.32 -5.15 -32.39
N GLY A 605 20.59 -5.57 -32.35
CA GLY A 605 21.01 -6.79 -31.65
C GLY A 605 20.68 -6.74 -30.16
N THR A 606 21.04 -7.77 -29.38
CA THR A 606 20.66 -7.81 -27.95
C THR A 606 21.16 -6.56 -27.21
N HIS A 607 20.24 -5.83 -26.58
CA HIS A 607 20.53 -4.55 -25.93
C HIS A 607 19.67 -4.35 -24.67
N ILE A 608 20.00 -3.29 -23.92
CA ILE A 608 19.22 -2.74 -22.81
C ILE A 608 19.12 -1.22 -22.99
N HIS A 609 18.15 -0.61 -22.31
CA HIS A 609 17.99 0.85 -22.21
C HIS A 609 17.41 1.22 -20.83
N GLU A 610 17.49 2.49 -20.45
CA GLU A 610 17.10 3.01 -19.12
C GLU A 610 15.61 3.40 -18.99
N PHE A 611 14.84 3.31 -20.07
CA PHE A 611 13.39 3.49 -20.08
C PHE A 611 12.65 2.15 -20.25
N ASP A 612 11.35 2.14 -19.98
CA ASP A 612 10.49 1.02 -20.33
C ASP A 612 10.11 1.11 -21.82
N GLN A 613 10.07 -0.04 -22.48
CA GLN A 613 9.66 -0.17 -23.87
C GLN A 613 8.50 -1.14 -24.01
N TYR A 614 7.60 -0.83 -24.94
CA TYR A 614 6.49 -1.68 -25.29
C TYR A 614 6.42 -1.90 -26.80
N TYR A 615 6.03 -3.12 -27.19
CA TYR A 615 5.65 -3.42 -28.57
C TYR A 615 4.21 -3.89 -28.64
N PHE A 616 3.37 -3.19 -29.39
CA PHE A 616 2.00 -3.65 -29.66
C PHE A 616 1.90 -4.18 -31.08
N VAL A 617 1.78 -5.50 -31.23
CA VAL A 617 1.78 -6.15 -32.55
C VAL A 617 0.43 -5.94 -33.25
N LEU A 618 0.47 -5.38 -34.45
CA LEU A 618 -0.69 -5.04 -35.28
C LEU A 618 -0.95 -6.06 -36.38
N GLU A 619 0.11 -6.52 -37.06
CA GLU A 619 0.02 -7.44 -38.20
C GLU A 619 1.26 -8.34 -38.25
N GLY A 620 1.13 -9.53 -38.84
CA GLY A 620 2.24 -10.48 -38.95
C GLY A 620 2.60 -11.15 -37.62
N LYS A 621 3.85 -11.58 -37.46
CA LYS A 621 4.35 -12.22 -36.24
C LYS A 621 5.71 -11.67 -35.84
N MET A 622 5.79 -11.03 -34.69
CA MET A 622 7.05 -10.58 -34.11
C MET A 622 7.75 -11.75 -33.43
N THR A 623 9.05 -11.93 -33.71
CA THR A 623 9.91 -12.73 -32.84
C THR A 623 10.65 -11.79 -31.92
N VAL A 624 10.50 -11.98 -30.61
CA VAL A 624 11.18 -11.15 -29.61
C VAL A 624 11.83 -12.05 -28.59
N GLU A 625 13.06 -11.71 -28.22
CA GLU A 625 13.72 -12.31 -27.07
C GLU A 625 13.70 -11.28 -25.95
N VAL A 626 13.09 -11.60 -24.81
CA VAL A 626 13.02 -10.72 -23.63
C VAL A 626 13.50 -11.51 -22.42
N ALA A 627 14.42 -10.93 -21.65
CA ALA A 627 15.11 -11.62 -20.56
C ALA A 627 15.66 -12.98 -21.00
N LEU A 628 16.23 -13.01 -22.21
CA LEU A 628 16.83 -14.19 -22.86
C LEU A 628 15.83 -15.32 -23.18
N GLN A 629 14.52 -15.03 -23.11
CA GLN A 629 13.46 -15.97 -23.48
C GLN A 629 12.89 -15.57 -24.83
N LYS A 630 12.85 -16.52 -25.76
CA LYS A 630 12.29 -16.31 -27.07
C LYS A 630 10.77 -16.45 -27.06
N HIS A 631 10.10 -15.50 -27.68
CA HIS A 631 8.66 -15.43 -27.86
C HIS A 631 8.32 -15.19 -29.34
N VAL A 632 7.23 -15.79 -29.80
CA VAL A 632 6.59 -15.46 -31.08
C VAL A 632 5.25 -14.82 -30.77
N VAL A 633 5.10 -13.55 -31.13
CA VAL A 633 4.00 -12.68 -30.72
C VAL A 633 3.15 -12.37 -31.95
N THR A 634 1.87 -12.71 -31.85
CA THR A 634 0.85 -12.47 -32.87
C THR A 634 0.13 -11.14 -32.62
N PRO A 635 -0.71 -10.66 -33.56
CA PRO A 635 -1.46 -9.42 -33.37
C PRO A 635 -2.31 -9.38 -32.10
N ASN A 636 -2.65 -8.17 -31.65
CA ASN A 636 -3.42 -7.89 -30.44
C ASN A 636 -2.74 -8.37 -29.15
N LYS A 637 -1.42 -8.24 -29.10
CA LYS A 637 -0.61 -8.56 -27.91
C LYS A 637 0.39 -7.44 -27.66
N LEU A 638 0.53 -7.10 -26.39
CA LEU A 638 1.51 -6.15 -25.89
C LEU A 638 2.74 -6.91 -25.37
N VAL A 639 3.91 -6.59 -25.90
CA VAL A 639 5.20 -6.93 -25.33
C VAL A 639 5.55 -5.85 -24.32
N VAL A 640 5.84 -6.21 -23.08
CA VAL A 640 6.27 -5.30 -22.01
C VAL A 640 7.73 -5.55 -21.70
N ILE A 641 8.57 -4.53 -21.84
CA ILE A 641 10.02 -4.62 -21.67
C ILE A 641 10.45 -3.56 -20.65
N PRO A 642 10.56 -3.92 -19.36
CA PRO A 642 11.04 -2.98 -18.36
C PRO A 642 12.46 -2.49 -18.62
N ALA A 643 12.79 -1.31 -18.10
CA ALA A 643 14.13 -0.75 -18.12
C ALA A 643 15.18 -1.76 -17.63
N GLY A 644 16.32 -1.81 -18.32
CA GLY A 644 17.43 -2.70 -18.00
C GLY A 644 17.22 -4.19 -18.36
N VAL A 645 16.07 -4.59 -18.90
CA VAL A 645 15.83 -5.98 -19.32
C VAL A 645 16.47 -6.26 -20.68
N PRO A 646 17.38 -7.25 -20.82
CA PRO A 646 17.97 -7.59 -22.11
C PRO A 646 16.94 -8.07 -23.11
N HIS A 647 16.93 -7.48 -24.30
CA HIS A 647 16.00 -7.85 -25.34
C HIS A 647 16.53 -7.63 -26.77
N ARG A 648 15.85 -8.25 -27.74
CA ARG A 648 15.95 -7.97 -29.18
C ARG A 648 14.69 -8.40 -29.90
N GLN A 649 14.32 -7.70 -30.97
CA GLN A 649 13.18 -8.01 -31.83
C GLN A 649 13.63 -8.24 -33.28
N TYR A 650 13.03 -9.23 -33.92
CA TYR A 650 13.30 -9.60 -35.31
C TYR A 650 12.11 -10.35 -35.91
N ASN A 651 12.04 -10.42 -37.24
CA ASN A 651 10.96 -11.09 -37.93
C ASN A 651 11.45 -12.41 -38.57
N GLN A 652 11.10 -13.54 -37.95
CA GLN A 652 11.37 -14.87 -38.52
C GLN A 652 10.28 -15.38 -39.47
N SER A 653 9.18 -14.65 -39.61
CA SER A 653 8.09 -15.04 -40.51
C SER A 653 8.41 -14.68 -41.97
N ASP A 654 7.55 -15.15 -42.87
CA ASP A 654 7.62 -14.93 -44.31
C ASP A 654 6.82 -13.70 -44.79
N VAL A 655 6.16 -12.98 -43.87
CA VAL A 655 5.38 -11.76 -44.14
C VAL A 655 5.95 -10.58 -43.37
N VAL A 656 5.66 -9.36 -43.81
CA VAL A 656 6.01 -8.13 -43.07
C VAL A 656 5.27 -8.11 -41.73
N GLU A 657 6.01 -7.83 -40.65
CA GLU A 657 5.47 -7.63 -39.32
C GLU A 657 5.30 -6.14 -39.05
N LYS A 658 4.21 -5.76 -38.37
CA LYS A 658 3.88 -4.36 -38.06
C LYS A 658 3.55 -4.22 -36.59
N HIS A 659 4.12 -3.22 -35.93
CA HIS A 659 3.84 -2.94 -34.53
C HIS A 659 3.94 -1.45 -34.17
N ILE A 660 3.39 -1.10 -33.02
CA ILE A 660 3.66 0.17 -32.35
C ILE A 660 4.77 -0.02 -31.33
N VAL A 661 5.75 0.88 -31.33
CA VAL A 661 6.80 1.01 -30.32
C VAL A 661 6.42 2.16 -29.40
N ILE A 662 6.48 1.93 -28.09
CA ILE A 662 6.25 2.97 -27.07
C ILE A 662 7.46 2.96 -26.14
N ASN A 663 8.18 4.08 -26.07
CA ASN A 663 9.30 4.28 -25.16
C ASN A 663 8.90 5.31 -24.11
N THR A 664 8.97 4.94 -22.83
CA THR A 664 8.64 5.83 -21.72
C THR A 664 9.51 5.56 -20.47
N PRO A 665 10.09 6.59 -19.80
CA PRO A 665 10.05 8.01 -20.16
C PRO A 665 10.63 8.31 -21.55
N ALA A 666 10.28 9.47 -22.12
CA ALA A 666 10.81 9.89 -23.41
C ALA A 666 12.35 9.89 -23.36
N PRO A 667 13.02 9.22 -24.28
CA PRO A 667 14.48 9.15 -24.20
C PRO A 667 15.15 10.48 -24.56
N GLU A 668 16.30 10.76 -23.95
CA GLU A 668 16.99 12.04 -24.09
C GLU A 668 17.50 12.27 -25.52
N LEU A 669 17.16 13.43 -26.10
CA LEU A 669 17.64 13.83 -27.42
C LEU A 669 19.17 13.91 -27.46
N GLY A 670 19.76 13.35 -28.52
CA GLY A 670 21.20 13.39 -28.75
C GLY A 670 22.02 12.41 -27.90
N ARG A 671 21.39 11.57 -27.07
CA ARG A 671 22.06 10.48 -26.36
C ARG A 671 21.79 9.12 -27.01
N CYS A 672 22.79 8.25 -26.96
CA CYS A 672 22.62 6.85 -27.31
C CYS A 672 21.75 6.18 -26.24
N TRP A 673 20.58 5.69 -26.63
CA TRP A 673 19.67 4.96 -25.75
C TRP A 673 19.89 3.45 -25.68
N ASP A 674 20.42 2.82 -26.73
CA ASP A 674 20.59 1.36 -26.77
C ASP A 674 22.02 0.98 -26.36
N TYR A 675 22.14 0.23 -25.28
CA TYR A 675 23.40 -0.34 -24.81
C TYR A 675 23.48 -1.80 -25.24
N GLY A 676 24.31 -2.06 -26.25
CA GLY A 676 24.52 -3.42 -26.77
C GLY A 676 25.11 -4.34 -25.70
N LEU A 677 24.56 -5.55 -25.58
CA LEU A 677 24.96 -6.52 -24.58
C LEU A 677 25.38 -7.83 -25.24
N THR A 678 26.55 -8.34 -24.87
CA THR A 678 26.96 -9.71 -25.21
C THR A 678 26.77 -10.61 -24.00
N VAL A 679 25.89 -11.60 -24.10
CA VAL A 679 25.59 -12.56 -23.01
C VAL A 679 25.72 -13.98 -23.54
N ALA A 680 26.30 -14.88 -22.74
CA ALA A 680 26.38 -16.31 -23.05
C ALA A 680 25.77 -17.16 -21.92
N PRO A 681 24.44 -17.18 -21.74
CA PRO A 681 23.78 -18.05 -20.77
C PRO A 681 23.69 -19.48 -21.33
N ASN A 682 24.16 -20.48 -20.56
CA ASN A 682 24.01 -21.90 -20.90
C ASN A 682 24.57 -22.36 -22.26
N GLY A 683 25.51 -21.62 -22.85
CA GLY A 683 26.17 -21.98 -24.12
C GLY A 683 25.54 -21.37 -25.38
N ASP A 684 24.41 -20.66 -25.27
CA ASP A 684 23.82 -19.88 -26.36
C ASP A 684 24.41 -18.46 -26.36
N ASN A 685 25.01 -18.04 -27.47
CA ASN A 685 25.60 -16.71 -27.58
C ASN A 685 24.58 -15.68 -28.08
N HIS A 686 24.34 -14.65 -27.28
CA HIS A 686 23.59 -13.46 -27.66
C HIS A 686 24.58 -12.32 -27.85
N TYR A 687 24.61 -11.74 -29.04
CA TYR A 687 25.56 -10.68 -29.40
C TYR A 687 24.82 -9.35 -29.59
N GLY A 688 25.30 -8.33 -28.90
CA GLY A 688 24.96 -6.93 -29.12
C GLY A 688 26.21 -6.17 -29.53
N ASN A 689 26.15 -5.44 -30.65
CA ASN A 689 27.23 -4.54 -31.02
C ASN A 689 26.85 -3.12 -30.59
N HIS A 690 27.73 -2.42 -29.87
CA HIS A 690 27.58 -0.99 -29.60
C HIS A 690 27.79 -0.24 -30.91
N ASN A 691 26.76 -0.07 -31.75
CA ASN A 691 26.79 0.89 -32.88
C ASN A 691 25.47 1.10 -33.64
N ALA A 692 24.31 0.57 -33.23
CA ALA A 692 23.08 0.77 -34.02
C ALA A 692 22.35 2.11 -33.76
N ALA A 693 22.49 2.70 -32.57
CA ALA A 693 21.66 3.85 -32.17
C ALA A 693 22.12 5.22 -32.71
N ARG A 694 23.31 5.31 -33.32
CA ARG A 694 23.76 6.58 -33.91
C ARG A 694 23.02 6.92 -35.20
N GLU A 695 22.59 5.93 -35.97
CA GLU A 695 21.89 6.15 -37.26
C GLU A 695 20.36 6.32 -37.10
N VAL A 696 19.74 5.75 -36.06
CA VAL A 696 18.31 5.92 -35.77
C VAL A 696 18.01 7.33 -35.21
N ALA A 697 18.91 7.87 -34.38
CA ALA A 697 18.76 9.21 -33.80
C ALA A 697 18.90 10.31 -34.86
N ASP A 698 19.82 10.17 -35.82
CA ASP A 698 20.03 11.17 -36.88
C ASP A 698 18.98 11.09 -38.02
N GLY A 699 18.41 9.89 -38.27
CA GLY A 699 17.42 9.67 -39.33
C GLY A 699 16.02 10.21 -39.04
N ALA A 700 15.62 10.31 -37.77
CA ALA A 700 14.34 10.91 -37.37
C ALA A 700 14.35 12.45 -37.37
N LEU A 701 15.54 13.07 -37.39
CA LEU A 701 15.73 14.52 -37.24
C LEU A 701 15.79 15.30 -38.57
N LEU A 702 15.62 14.66 -39.73
CA LEU A 702 15.79 15.31 -41.05
C LEU A 702 14.59 15.21 -42.01
N ALA A 703 13.39 14.88 -41.53
CA ALA A 703 12.17 15.06 -42.31
C ALA A 703 11.23 16.02 -41.55
N GLY A 704 11.47 17.32 -41.74
CA GLY A 704 10.61 18.41 -41.25
C GLY A 704 9.33 18.57 -42.05
#